data_AF-A0A6G1FQF8-F1
#
_entry.id   AF-A0A6G1FQF8-F1
#
_cell.length_a   1.000
_cell.length_b   1.000
_cell.length_c   1.000
_cell.angle_alpha   90.00
_cell.angle_beta   90.00
_cell.angle_gamma   90.00
#
_symmetry.space_group_name_H-M   'P 1'
#
loop_
_entity.id
_entity.type
_entity.pdbx_description
1 polymer ?
#
loop_
_entity_poly.entity_id
_entity_poly.type
_entity_poly.pdbx_seq_one_letter_code
_entity_poly.pdbx_strand_id
1 'polypeptide(L)'
;MRLLSTGPSGSFRLTHFPSDSIPSYAILSHTWDADDQEVTFQDITNTVGTSKTGYRKIEFCKEQAKKHGLQYFWVDSCCIDKSSSAELTEALNSMFRWYGDAAKCYVYLSDVSTGKHTRSSELPWEPAFRRSRWFTRGWTLQELLAPRSVEFFSRDGKRLGNKKSLEQQIHEITGIAIGALQGHLSQLSNDERMSWAKERETKREEDQAYCLMGIFGVYLPVIYGEGKRNALQRLRKEIEEGSDDTRVKWNDKELNCMQALRNSASDYEQFKDRNSSRLRDTCQWVLRHDHFRNWKDSSSSSLLWISADPGCGKSVFSKSLLDEDFKNTDAGTTCYFFFKDDNDVQKSAVAALAALLHQLFRQKPTLIKHAMPDFAANGHQLSQSFHILWSILIKTVADRNAGEVFCVLDALDECAEGGQYQIINALSSFYQQASSGNNASRLKICVTSRPYPGIERRFTDLTSNFPTIRLHGEQESDIISHEIDLVIKWRVSQLGSELKLNNSEQSNLETELLSMSHRTYLWSTLIFDIIRKMIRPTSRKLKAVISGLPSTVDEAYEAILTKIEEDDRPQARKLLSIVVGATRPLTLTEMNIALAIEDRHRSFDDLEPDLDDEARFEASVRHLCGLFVTVVDRKVYLIHQTAKEFLLAKSEAAAIGWKYSLVL
;
A
#
# COMPACT_ATOMS: atom_id res chain seq x y z
N MET A 1 7.88 -21.38 6.89
CA MET A 1 6.81 -22.43 6.87
C MET A 1 6.97 -23.33 8.08
N ARG A 2 5.90 -23.73 8.77
CA ARG A 2 5.96 -24.72 9.86
C ARG A 2 5.46 -26.08 9.39
N LEU A 3 6.15 -27.14 9.81
CA LEU A 3 5.78 -28.53 9.51
C LEU A 3 5.60 -29.33 10.80
N LEU A 4 4.70 -30.30 10.75
CA LEU A 4 4.51 -31.31 11.79
C LEU A 4 5.49 -32.47 11.60
N SER A 5 5.92 -33.02 12.73
CA SER A 5 6.68 -34.26 12.82
C SER A 5 6.26 -35.03 14.07
N THR A 6 6.60 -36.32 14.15
CA THR A 6 6.38 -37.14 15.35
C THR A 6 7.56 -37.05 16.29
N GLY A 7 7.32 -36.65 17.54
CA GLY A 7 8.30 -36.72 18.61
C GLY A 7 8.52 -38.15 19.13
N PRO A 8 9.53 -38.36 20.00
CA PRO A 8 9.87 -39.68 20.53
C PRO A 8 8.73 -40.38 21.30
N SER A 9 7.84 -39.61 21.91
CA SER A 9 6.67 -40.08 22.66
C SER A 9 5.44 -40.32 21.77
N GLY A 10 5.55 -40.13 20.45
CA GLY A 10 4.43 -40.21 19.52
C GLY A 10 3.57 -38.96 19.43
N SER A 11 3.84 -37.92 20.23
CA SER A 11 3.17 -36.62 20.14
C SER A 11 3.60 -35.83 18.91
N PHE A 12 2.74 -34.93 18.44
CA PHE A 12 3.06 -34.03 17.33
C PHE A 12 3.93 -32.86 17.78
N ARG A 13 4.94 -32.52 16.96
CA ARG A 13 5.81 -31.36 17.17
C ARG A 13 5.84 -30.50 15.92
N LEU A 14 5.61 -29.20 16.11
CA LEU A 14 5.78 -28.19 15.08
C LEU A 14 7.24 -27.74 15.01
N THR A 15 7.78 -27.66 13.79
CA THR A 15 9.12 -27.16 13.52
C THR A 15 9.03 -26.08 12.44
N HIS A 16 9.60 -24.90 12.72
CA HIS A 16 9.67 -23.82 11.75
C HIS A 16 10.89 -23.98 10.84
N PHE A 17 10.68 -23.86 9.53
CA PHE A 17 11.72 -23.88 8.51
C PHE A 17 11.69 -22.57 7.71
N PRO A 18 12.85 -21.90 7.53
CA PRO A 18 12.97 -20.81 6.57
C PRO A 18 12.86 -21.32 5.14
N SER A 19 12.41 -20.46 4.23
CA SER A 19 12.00 -20.80 2.86
C SER A 19 13.04 -21.60 2.06
N ASP A 20 14.33 -21.33 2.25
CA ASP A 20 15.41 -21.98 1.49
C ASP A 20 15.82 -23.35 2.05
N SER A 21 15.15 -23.84 3.10
CA SER A 21 15.55 -25.06 3.83
C SER A 21 14.37 -25.97 4.19
N ILE A 22 13.25 -25.84 3.47
CA ILE A 22 12.06 -26.66 3.72
C ILE A 22 12.38 -28.11 3.29
N PRO A 23 12.35 -29.10 4.20
CA PRO A 23 12.61 -30.49 3.88
C PRO A 23 11.44 -31.07 3.07
N SER A 24 11.65 -32.18 2.35
CA SER A 24 10.54 -32.88 1.65
C SER A 24 9.41 -33.24 2.63
N TYR A 25 8.17 -32.89 2.28
CA TYR A 25 7.00 -33.04 3.14
C TYR A 25 5.76 -33.54 2.40
N ALA A 26 4.83 -34.13 3.16
CA ALA A 26 3.46 -34.38 2.72
C ALA A 26 2.54 -33.23 3.10
N ILE A 27 1.44 -33.03 2.38
CA ILE A 27 0.45 -32.01 2.68
C ILE A 27 -0.95 -32.62 2.75
N LEU A 28 -1.74 -32.21 3.73
CA LEU A 28 -3.13 -32.64 3.87
C LEU A 28 -4.06 -31.64 3.20
N SER A 29 -4.96 -32.15 2.37
CA SER A 29 -6.12 -31.44 1.86
C SER A 29 -7.37 -32.03 2.52
N HIS A 30 -8.18 -31.20 3.16
CA HIS A 30 -9.34 -31.68 3.91
C HIS A 30 -10.40 -30.58 4.04
N THR A 31 -11.57 -30.98 4.51
CA THR A 31 -12.63 -30.04 4.90
C THR A 31 -12.72 -29.97 6.41
N TRP A 32 -12.78 -28.75 6.96
CA TRP A 32 -12.80 -28.55 8.40
C TRP A 32 -14.08 -29.14 9.03
N ASP A 33 -13.95 -29.63 10.25
CA ASP A 33 -15.10 -29.95 11.11
C ASP A 33 -15.68 -28.65 11.72
N ALA A 34 -16.59 -28.79 12.69
CA ALA A 34 -17.01 -27.63 13.48
C ALA A 34 -15.81 -27.00 14.21
N ASP A 35 -15.87 -25.69 14.47
CA ASP A 35 -14.73 -24.91 14.98
C ASP A 35 -14.18 -25.45 16.32
N ASP A 36 -15.04 -26.03 17.16
CA ASP A 36 -14.68 -26.65 18.44
C ASP A 36 -14.05 -28.05 18.29
N GLN A 37 -14.25 -28.68 17.14
CA GLN A 37 -13.78 -30.03 16.81
C GLN A 37 -12.58 -30.07 15.86
N GLU A 38 -12.21 -28.94 15.26
CA GLU A 38 -11.00 -28.83 14.43
C GLU A 38 -9.77 -28.53 15.30
N VAL A 39 -8.64 -29.16 14.96
CA VAL A 39 -7.39 -29.01 15.73
C VAL A 39 -6.64 -27.78 15.25
N THR A 40 -6.30 -26.90 16.19
CA THR A 40 -5.64 -25.61 15.95
C THR A 40 -4.15 -25.65 16.26
N PHE A 41 -3.45 -24.58 15.91
CA PHE A 41 -2.04 -24.39 16.27
C PHE A 41 -1.83 -24.42 17.79
N GLN A 42 -2.72 -23.76 18.54
CA GLN A 42 -2.70 -23.70 19.99
C GLN A 42 -2.93 -25.10 20.60
N ASP A 43 -3.82 -25.91 20.02
CA ASP A 43 -4.07 -27.27 20.51
C ASP A 43 -2.85 -28.19 20.42
N ILE A 44 -2.06 -28.08 19.33
CA ILE A 44 -0.83 -28.84 19.16
C ILE A 44 0.25 -28.32 20.12
N THR A 45 0.40 -27.00 20.23
CA THR A 45 1.41 -26.36 21.09
C THR A 45 1.17 -26.67 22.57
N ASN A 46 -0.09 -26.69 22.99
CA ASN A 46 -0.50 -26.99 24.36
C ASN A 46 -0.74 -28.48 24.60
N THR A 47 -0.63 -29.34 23.59
CA THR A 47 -0.86 -30.80 23.66
C THR A 47 -2.25 -31.21 24.17
N VAL A 48 -3.30 -30.44 23.84
CA VAL A 48 -4.68 -30.65 24.33
C VAL A 48 -5.68 -31.13 23.26
N GLY A 49 -5.28 -31.19 21.99
CA GLY A 49 -6.19 -31.45 20.85
C GLY A 49 -6.57 -32.92 20.59
N THR A 50 -6.09 -33.88 21.37
CA THR A 50 -6.22 -35.33 21.06
C THR A 50 -7.65 -35.87 21.11
N SER A 51 -8.55 -35.20 21.84
CA SER A 51 -9.97 -35.59 21.97
C SER A 51 -10.84 -35.08 20.81
N LYS A 52 -10.35 -34.12 20.02
CA LYS A 52 -11.10 -33.48 18.93
C LYS A 52 -11.23 -34.41 17.72
N THR A 53 -12.37 -34.39 17.02
CA THR A 53 -12.57 -35.26 15.84
C THR A 53 -11.58 -34.97 14.71
N GLY A 54 -11.17 -33.71 14.55
CA GLY A 54 -10.18 -33.28 13.57
C GLY A 54 -8.80 -33.94 13.76
N TYR A 55 -8.48 -34.39 14.98
CA TYR A 55 -7.20 -35.05 15.28
C TYR A 55 -6.96 -36.29 14.41
N ARG A 56 -8.03 -37.04 14.08
CA ARG A 56 -7.96 -38.22 13.21
C ARG A 56 -7.42 -37.90 11.82
N LYS A 57 -7.68 -36.69 11.29
CA LYS A 57 -7.20 -36.25 9.98
C LYS A 57 -5.68 -36.05 9.99
N ILE A 58 -5.16 -35.52 11.10
CA ILE A 58 -3.71 -35.32 11.33
C ILE A 58 -3.02 -36.68 11.46
N GLU A 59 -3.59 -37.59 12.26
CA GLU A 59 -3.07 -38.97 12.38
C GLU A 59 -3.08 -39.70 11.04
N PHE A 60 -4.16 -39.57 10.27
CA PHE A 60 -4.23 -40.12 8.93
C PHE A 60 -3.10 -39.58 8.04
N CYS A 61 -2.88 -38.27 8.01
CA CYS A 61 -1.80 -37.66 7.22
C CYS A 61 -0.42 -38.18 7.64
N LYS A 62 -0.16 -38.25 8.95
CA LYS A 62 1.06 -38.82 9.55
C LYS A 62 1.32 -40.25 9.06
N GLU A 63 0.31 -41.12 9.10
CA GLU A 63 0.45 -42.51 8.66
C GLU A 63 0.70 -42.63 7.14
N GLN A 64 0.06 -41.78 6.33
CA GLN A 64 0.33 -41.78 4.87
C GLN A 64 1.72 -41.22 4.54
N ALA A 65 2.16 -40.16 5.22
CA ALA A 65 3.49 -39.58 5.07
C ALA A 65 4.57 -40.62 5.41
N LYS A 66 4.40 -41.34 6.53
CA LYS A 66 5.30 -42.42 6.96
C LYS A 66 5.43 -43.54 5.93
N LYS A 67 4.32 -43.97 5.30
CA LYS A 67 4.35 -44.99 4.23
C LYS A 67 5.18 -44.57 3.02
N HIS A 68 5.34 -43.26 2.81
CA HIS A 68 6.13 -42.70 1.71
C HIS A 68 7.51 -42.20 2.17
N GLY A 69 7.94 -42.54 3.39
CA GLY A 69 9.25 -42.14 3.92
C GLY A 69 9.38 -40.64 4.21
N LEU A 70 8.26 -39.92 4.34
CA LEU A 70 8.26 -38.49 4.63
C LEU A 70 8.18 -38.29 6.15
N GLN A 71 9.21 -37.66 6.71
CA GLN A 71 9.28 -37.33 8.13
C GLN A 71 8.35 -36.17 8.51
N TYR A 72 8.17 -35.23 7.59
CA TYR A 72 7.43 -34.00 7.81
C TYR A 72 6.13 -33.97 7.01
N PHE A 73 5.11 -33.35 7.58
CA PHE A 73 3.86 -33.10 6.89
C PHE A 73 3.22 -31.79 7.33
N TRP A 74 2.32 -31.25 6.51
CA TRP A 74 1.66 -29.96 6.73
C TRP A 74 0.15 -30.10 6.75
N VAL A 75 -0.48 -29.36 7.65
CA VAL A 75 -1.93 -29.28 7.82
C VAL A 75 -2.29 -27.83 8.13
N ASP A 76 -3.10 -27.19 7.28
CA ASP A 76 -3.51 -25.78 7.38
C ASP A 76 -4.18 -25.43 8.71
N SER A 77 -4.91 -26.39 9.30
CA SER A 77 -5.65 -26.17 10.54
C SER A 77 -4.75 -25.82 11.73
N CYS A 78 -3.56 -26.43 11.80
CA CYS A 78 -2.65 -26.37 12.95
C CYS A 78 -1.19 -26.01 12.64
N CYS A 79 -0.78 -25.94 11.37
CA CYS A 79 0.56 -25.45 10.99
C CYS A 79 0.63 -23.92 10.85
N ILE A 80 -0.52 -23.25 10.75
CA ILE A 80 -0.63 -21.78 10.67
C ILE A 80 -1.16 -21.25 12.01
N ASP A 81 -0.48 -20.27 12.59
CA ASP A 81 -1.06 -19.52 13.70
C ASP A 81 -2.00 -18.44 13.19
N LYS A 82 -3.29 -18.76 13.21
CA LYS A 82 -4.37 -17.89 12.74
C LYS A 82 -4.64 -16.69 13.65
N SER A 83 -4.04 -16.64 14.86
CA SER A 83 -4.12 -15.48 15.74
C SER A 83 -3.18 -14.35 15.30
N SER A 84 -2.15 -14.66 14.51
CA SER A 84 -1.25 -13.70 13.90
C SER A 84 -1.73 -13.32 12.49
N SER A 85 -2.23 -12.10 12.33
CA SER A 85 -2.70 -11.59 11.03
C SER A 85 -1.59 -11.54 9.98
N ALA A 86 -0.36 -11.21 10.40
CA ALA A 86 0.81 -11.20 9.53
C ALA A 86 1.13 -12.62 9.00
N GLU A 87 1.16 -13.60 9.89
CA GLU A 87 1.42 -14.99 9.49
C GLU A 87 0.29 -15.56 8.65
N LEU A 88 -0.97 -15.29 9.01
CA LEU A 88 -2.12 -15.72 8.23
C LEU A 88 -2.03 -15.18 6.79
N THR A 89 -1.70 -13.90 6.64
CA THR A 89 -1.55 -13.27 5.32
C THR A 89 -0.39 -13.88 4.52
N GLU A 90 0.77 -14.10 5.15
CA GLU A 90 1.91 -14.77 4.53
C GLU A 90 1.56 -16.19 4.09
N ALA A 91 0.89 -16.95 4.96
CA ALA A 91 0.52 -18.34 4.73
C ALA A 91 -0.50 -18.48 3.60
N LEU A 92 -1.53 -17.63 3.56
CA LEU A 92 -2.52 -17.65 2.48
C LEU A 92 -1.85 -17.32 1.14
N ASN A 93 -1.01 -16.28 1.06
CA ASN A 93 -0.27 -15.93 -0.15
C ASN A 93 0.72 -17.02 -0.60
N SER A 94 1.22 -17.83 0.33
CA SER A 94 2.16 -18.93 0.06
C SER A 94 1.48 -20.27 -0.22
N MET A 95 0.17 -20.39 0.03
CA MET A 95 -0.53 -21.68 0.05
C MET A 95 -0.39 -22.44 -1.27
N PHE A 96 -0.61 -21.79 -2.41
CA PHE A 96 -0.47 -22.41 -3.73
C PHE A 96 0.92 -23.02 -3.93
N ARG A 97 1.98 -22.29 -3.54
CA ARG A 97 3.36 -22.77 -3.62
C ARG A 97 3.59 -23.95 -2.68
N TRP A 98 3.13 -23.85 -1.42
CA TRP A 98 3.27 -24.94 -0.46
C TRP A 98 2.54 -26.22 -0.88
N TYR A 99 1.40 -26.12 -1.57
CA TYR A 99 0.76 -27.28 -2.18
C TYR A 99 1.52 -27.79 -3.42
N GLY A 100 2.07 -26.89 -4.24
CA GLY A 100 2.87 -27.22 -5.41
C GLY A 100 4.17 -27.95 -5.11
N ASP A 101 4.85 -27.56 -4.03
CA ASP A 101 6.16 -28.08 -3.61
C ASP A 101 6.06 -29.36 -2.76
N ALA A 102 4.85 -29.68 -2.26
CA ALA A 102 4.64 -30.89 -1.47
C ALA A 102 4.92 -32.15 -2.29
N ALA A 103 5.66 -33.10 -1.72
CA ALA A 103 5.98 -34.37 -2.38
C ALA A 103 4.72 -35.23 -2.61
N LYS A 104 3.76 -35.15 -1.69
CA LYS A 104 2.46 -35.84 -1.74
C LYS A 104 1.37 -34.96 -1.14
N CYS A 105 0.27 -34.75 -1.87
CA CYS A 105 -0.97 -34.21 -1.34
C CYS A 105 -1.96 -35.36 -1.08
N TYR A 106 -2.41 -35.50 0.16
CA TYR A 106 -3.44 -36.47 0.54
C TYR A 106 -4.75 -35.75 0.77
N VAL A 107 -5.78 -36.09 -0.02
CA VAL A 107 -7.13 -35.58 0.15
C VAL A 107 -7.92 -36.55 1.03
N TYR A 108 -8.35 -36.08 2.20
CA TYR A 108 -9.16 -36.87 3.13
C TYR A 108 -10.63 -36.45 3.08
N LEU A 109 -11.48 -37.34 2.54
CA LEU A 109 -12.90 -37.10 2.35
C LEU A 109 -13.72 -37.67 3.52
N SER A 110 -14.05 -36.83 4.49
CA SER A 110 -14.77 -37.21 5.71
C SER A 110 -16.22 -37.67 5.47
N ASP A 111 -16.79 -37.37 4.31
CA ASP A 111 -18.17 -37.66 3.91
C ASP A 111 -18.29 -38.83 2.91
N VAL A 112 -17.17 -39.44 2.52
CA VAL A 112 -17.14 -40.60 1.61
C VAL A 112 -16.76 -41.84 2.39
N SER A 113 -17.58 -42.89 2.33
CA SER A 113 -17.28 -44.21 2.89
C SER A 113 -17.31 -45.27 1.79
N THR A 114 -16.49 -46.30 1.96
CA THR A 114 -16.39 -47.41 1.00
C THR A 114 -17.39 -48.55 1.24
N GLY A 115 -18.18 -48.47 2.32
CA GLY A 115 -19.21 -49.48 2.66
C GLY A 115 -18.66 -50.89 2.93
N LYS A 116 -19.57 -51.84 3.20
CA LYS A 116 -19.29 -53.28 3.17
C LYS A 116 -19.71 -53.82 1.79
N HIS A 117 -18.83 -54.57 1.13
CA HIS A 117 -18.98 -55.08 -0.25
C HIS A 117 -20.41 -55.54 -0.60
N THR A 118 -21.09 -54.82 -1.49
CA THR A 118 -22.25 -55.33 -2.23
C THR A 118 -21.78 -55.83 -3.59
N ARG A 119 -22.34 -56.97 -4.05
CA ARG A 119 -21.95 -57.73 -5.26
C ARG A 119 -22.34 -57.04 -6.58
N SER A 120 -22.27 -55.72 -6.69
CA SER A 120 -22.53 -54.98 -7.94
C SER A 120 -21.23 -54.44 -8.53
N SER A 121 -21.17 -54.39 -9.87
CA SER A 121 -20.02 -53.97 -10.69
C SER A 121 -19.77 -52.45 -10.72
N GLU A 122 -20.42 -51.68 -9.84
CA GLU A 122 -20.23 -50.24 -9.72
C GLU A 122 -19.37 -49.93 -8.50
N LEU A 123 -18.45 -48.97 -8.61
CA LEU A 123 -17.63 -48.48 -7.50
C LEU A 123 -18.57 -47.92 -6.42
N PRO A 124 -18.78 -48.58 -5.26
CA PRO A 124 -19.86 -48.22 -4.33
C PRO A 124 -19.71 -46.83 -3.72
N TRP A 125 -18.49 -46.29 -3.74
CA TRP A 125 -18.14 -44.99 -3.20
C TRP A 125 -18.31 -43.83 -4.20
N GLU A 126 -18.40 -44.10 -5.52
CA GLU A 126 -18.38 -43.06 -6.55
C GLU A 126 -19.54 -42.05 -6.40
N PRO A 127 -20.79 -42.47 -6.14
CA PRO A 127 -21.87 -41.52 -5.93
C PRO A 127 -21.64 -40.59 -4.72
N ALA A 128 -21.00 -41.10 -3.66
CA ALA A 128 -20.66 -40.30 -2.49
C ALA A 128 -19.48 -39.35 -2.78
N PHE A 129 -18.48 -39.81 -3.55
CA PHE A 129 -17.38 -38.98 -4.02
C PHE A 129 -17.88 -37.79 -4.84
N ARG A 130 -18.77 -38.02 -5.80
CA ARG A 130 -19.37 -36.96 -6.64
C ARG A 130 -20.15 -35.91 -5.84
N ARG A 131 -20.69 -36.28 -4.68
CA ARG A 131 -21.42 -35.37 -3.78
C ARG A 131 -20.56 -34.85 -2.62
N SER A 132 -19.26 -35.13 -2.62
CA SER A 132 -18.42 -34.74 -1.49
C SER A 132 -18.33 -33.22 -1.39
N ARG A 133 -18.52 -32.70 -0.17
CA ARG A 133 -18.38 -31.28 0.17
C ARG A 133 -16.99 -30.74 -0.15
N TRP A 134 -15.98 -31.60 -0.28
CA TRP A 134 -14.63 -31.18 -0.66
C TRP A 134 -14.60 -30.48 -2.02
N PHE A 135 -15.42 -30.90 -2.98
CA PHE A 135 -15.50 -30.28 -4.30
C PHE A 135 -16.20 -28.91 -4.30
N THR A 136 -16.94 -28.59 -3.25
CA THR A 136 -17.68 -27.33 -3.16
C THR A 136 -16.92 -26.24 -2.41
N ARG A 137 -15.81 -26.53 -1.72
CA ARG A 137 -15.06 -25.53 -0.95
C ARG A 137 -14.16 -24.68 -1.84
N GLY A 138 -14.07 -23.37 -1.58
CA GLY A 138 -13.22 -22.45 -2.35
C GLY A 138 -11.74 -22.85 -2.38
N TRP A 139 -11.11 -22.98 -1.21
CA TRP A 139 -9.67 -23.24 -1.08
C TRP A 139 -9.20 -24.56 -1.68
N THR A 140 -10.07 -25.58 -1.75
CA THR A 140 -9.71 -26.88 -2.34
C THR A 140 -9.39 -26.80 -3.83
N LEU A 141 -9.70 -25.67 -4.50
CA LEU A 141 -9.19 -25.36 -5.84
C LEU A 141 -7.66 -25.38 -5.90
N GLN A 142 -7.00 -24.63 -5.00
CA GLN A 142 -5.54 -24.59 -4.98
C GLN A 142 -4.96 -25.94 -4.57
N GLU A 143 -5.61 -26.60 -3.61
CA GLU A 143 -5.21 -27.91 -3.09
C GLU A 143 -5.30 -29.03 -4.15
N LEU A 144 -6.17 -28.86 -5.15
CA LEU A 144 -6.32 -29.75 -6.31
C LEU A 144 -5.32 -29.43 -7.43
N LEU A 145 -5.21 -28.15 -7.77
CA LEU A 145 -4.53 -27.68 -8.97
C LEU A 145 -3.02 -27.54 -8.77
N ALA A 146 -2.57 -27.06 -7.61
CA ALA A 146 -1.15 -26.80 -7.37
C ALA A 146 -0.30 -28.07 -7.27
N PRO A 147 -0.68 -29.12 -6.49
CA PRO A 147 0.19 -30.27 -6.30
C PRO A 147 0.35 -31.12 -7.56
N ARG A 148 1.57 -31.63 -7.76
CA ARG A 148 1.87 -32.60 -8.83
C ARG A 148 1.26 -33.99 -8.55
N SER A 149 1.14 -34.36 -7.27
CA SER A 149 0.60 -35.66 -6.84
C SER A 149 -0.52 -35.46 -5.81
N VAL A 150 -1.75 -35.78 -6.20
CA VAL A 150 -2.94 -35.73 -5.33
C VAL A 150 -3.57 -37.12 -5.24
N GLU A 151 -3.74 -37.64 -4.03
CA GLU A 151 -4.33 -38.96 -3.76
C GLU A 151 -5.57 -38.83 -2.87
N PHE A 152 -6.69 -39.42 -3.30
CA PHE A 152 -7.97 -39.32 -2.62
C PHE A 152 -8.23 -40.52 -1.71
N PHE A 153 -8.67 -40.25 -0.48
CA PHE A 153 -8.97 -41.26 0.53
C PHE A 153 -10.34 -41.04 1.15
N SER A 154 -11.02 -42.14 1.47
CA SER A 154 -12.29 -42.13 2.20
C SER A 154 -12.08 -41.83 3.69
N ARG A 155 -13.18 -41.59 4.42
CA ARG A 155 -13.21 -41.52 5.89
C ARG A 155 -12.67 -42.78 6.56
N ASP A 156 -12.72 -43.92 5.87
CA ASP A 156 -12.21 -45.21 6.36
C ASP A 156 -10.69 -45.36 6.11
N GLY A 157 -10.02 -44.33 5.57
CA GLY A 157 -8.60 -44.35 5.24
C GLY A 157 -8.24 -45.18 4.00
N LYS A 158 -9.24 -45.60 3.20
CA LYS A 158 -9.00 -46.37 1.97
C LYS A 158 -8.79 -45.45 0.78
N ARG A 159 -7.81 -45.79 -0.06
CA ARG A 159 -7.49 -45.05 -1.28
C ARG A 159 -8.58 -45.26 -2.33
N LEU A 160 -9.15 -44.17 -2.83
CA LEU A 160 -10.18 -44.16 -3.87
C LEU A 160 -9.57 -44.04 -5.27
N GLY A 161 -8.47 -43.28 -5.38
CA GLY A 161 -7.75 -43.04 -6.63
C GLY A 161 -6.78 -41.87 -6.48
N ASN A 162 -6.26 -41.39 -7.61
CA ASN A 162 -5.44 -40.18 -7.67
C ASN A 162 -6.00 -39.20 -8.73
N LYS A 163 -5.47 -37.98 -8.76
CA LYS A 163 -5.93 -36.94 -9.71
C LYS A 163 -5.92 -37.40 -11.16
N LYS A 164 -4.98 -38.25 -11.57
CA LYS A 164 -4.92 -38.79 -12.94
C LYS A 164 -5.97 -39.88 -13.18
N SER A 165 -6.12 -40.84 -12.27
CA SER A 165 -7.09 -41.93 -12.43
C SER A 165 -8.54 -41.48 -12.31
N LEU A 166 -8.77 -40.32 -11.70
CA LEU A 166 -10.10 -39.74 -11.46
C LEU A 166 -10.32 -38.44 -12.25
N GLU A 167 -9.48 -38.12 -13.24
CA GLU A 167 -9.52 -36.83 -13.93
C GLU A 167 -10.86 -36.57 -14.62
N GLN A 168 -11.48 -37.60 -15.19
CA GLN A 168 -12.80 -37.51 -15.82
C GLN A 168 -13.89 -37.18 -14.80
N GLN A 169 -13.92 -37.90 -13.67
CA GLN A 169 -14.88 -37.63 -12.60
C GLN A 169 -14.69 -36.23 -12.02
N ILE A 170 -13.43 -35.82 -11.79
CA ILE A 170 -13.10 -34.49 -11.25
C ILE A 170 -13.54 -33.39 -12.23
N HIS A 171 -13.28 -33.57 -13.53
CA HIS A 171 -13.72 -32.66 -14.57
C HIS A 171 -15.24 -32.50 -14.57
N GLU A 172 -15.99 -33.61 -14.56
CA GLU A 172 -17.45 -33.60 -14.53
C GLU A 172 -18.04 -32.94 -13.29
N ILE A 173 -17.41 -33.11 -12.12
CA ILE A 173 -17.87 -32.52 -10.85
C ILE A 173 -17.58 -31.01 -10.81
N THR A 174 -16.40 -30.60 -11.26
CA THR A 174 -15.86 -29.25 -10.98
C THR A 174 -15.94 -28.29 -12.17
N GLY A 175 -16.14 -28.79 -13.39
CA GLY A 175 -16.02 -28.02 -14.63
C GLY A 175 -14.59 -27.64 -15.00
N ILE A 176 -13.58 -28.07 -14.23
CA ILE A 176 -12.17 -27.78 -14.50
C ILE A 176 -11.70 -28.62 -15.68
N ALA A 177 -11.14 -28.00 -16.72
CA ALA A 177 -10.63 -28.70 -17.90
C ALA A 177 -9.56 -29.75 -17.51
N ILE A 178 -9.58 -30.91 -18.19
CA ILE A 178 -8.61 -32.00 -17.94
C ILE A 178 -7.16 -31.50 -18.08
N GLY A 179 -6.88 -30.64 -19.08
CA GLY A 179 -5.56 -30.02 -19.24
C GLY A 179 -5.11 -29.21 -18.01
N ALA A 180 -6.03 -28.52 -17.33
CA ALA A 180 -5.75 -27.82 -16.07
C ALA A 180 -5.34 -28.80 -14.96
N LEU A 181 -6.05 -29.92 -14.82
CA LEU A 181 -5.76 -30.97 -13.83
C LEU A 181 -4.38 -31.61 -14.06
N GLN A 182 -3.94 -31.63 -15.32
CA GLN A 182 -2.62 -32.11 -15.75
C GLN A 182 -1.49 -31.06 -15.63
N GLY A 183 -1.82 -29.81 -15.25
CA GLY A 183 -0.86 -28.75 -14.95
C GLY A 183 -0.76 -27.63 -16.01
N HIS A 184 -1.59 -27.64 -17.06
CA HIS A 184 -1.56 -26.66 -18.14
C HIS A 184 -2.43 -25.42 -17.86
N LEU A 185 -2.29 -24.83 -16.66
CA LEU A 185 -3.11 -23.70 -16.20
C LEU A 185 -2.93 -22.42 -17.05
N SER A 186 -1.72 -22.17 -17.55
CA SER A 186 -1.39 -20.94 -18.28
C SER A 186 -2.00 -20.86 -19.69
N GLN A 187 -2.52 -21.98 -20.21
CA GLN A 187 -3.13 -22.04 -21.54
C GLN A 187 -4.61 -21.68 -21.52
N LEU A 188 -5.19 -21.49 -20.33
CA LEU A 188 -6.62 -21.28 -20.13
C LEU A 188 -6.92 -19.81 -19.93
N SER A 189 -8.08 -19.37 -20.41
CA SER A 189 -8.50 -17.97 -20.31
C SER A 189 -8.66 -17.54 -18.84
N ASN A 190 -8.53 -16.24 -18.59
CA ASN A 190 -8.78 -15.70 -17.26
C ASN A 190 -10.22 -15.94 -16.82
N ASP A 191 -11.18 -15.81 -17.75
CA ASP A 191 -12.61 -16.05 -17.46
C ASP A 191 -12.89 -17.50 -17.06
N GLU A 192 -12.26 -18.46 -17.74
CA GLU A 192 -12.38 -19.87 -17.39
C GLU A 192 -11.84 -20.14 -15.97
N ARG A 193 -10.64 -19.62 -15.66
CA ARG A 193 -10.04 -19.76 -14.32
C ARG A 193 -10.89 -19.09 -13.23
N MET A 194 -11.46 -17.92 -13.51
CA MET A 194 -12.37 -17.22 -12.61
C MET A 194 -13.67 -18.02 -12.38
N SER A 195 -14.15 -18.74 -13.39
CA SER A 195 -15.41 -19.49 -13.31
C SER A 195 -15.39 -20.63 -12.29
N TRP A 196 -14.21 -21.22 -12.02
CA TRP A 196 -14.06 -22.39 -11.14
C TRP A 196 -14.40 -22.11 -9.67
N ALA A 197 -14.37 -20.84 -9.25
CA ALA A 197 -14.78 -20.45 -7.90
C ALA A 197 -16.28 -20.13 -7.81
N LYS A 198 -17.00 -19.91 -8.93
CA LYS A 198 -18.33 -19.28 -8.91
C LYS A 198 -19.37 -20.03 -8.07
N GLU A 199 -19.40 -21.36 -8.18
CA GLU A 199 -20.34 -22.24 -7.48
C GLU A 199 -19.77 -22.81 -6.16
N ARG A 200 -18.60 -22.31 -5.73
CA ARG A 200 -17.93 -22.80 -4.51
C ARG A 200 -18.27 -21.94 -3.29
N GLU A 201 -18.40 -22.62 -2.16
CA GLU A 201 -18.69 -22.08 -0.85
C GLU A 201 -17.42 -21.73 -0.06
N THR A 202 -17.49 -20.62 0.67
CA THR A 202 -16.41 -20.09 1.50
C THR A 202 -16.94 -19.71 2.88
N LYS A 203 -16.09 -19.76 3.92
CA LYS A 203 -16.51 -19.37 5.29
C LYS A 203 -16.51 -17.85 5.45
N ARG A 204 -15.49 -17.19 4.89
CA ARG A 204 -15.40 -15.73 4.73
C ARG A 204 -15.74 -15.40 3.29
N GLU A 205 -16.58 -14.39 3.07
CA GLU A 205 -17.06 -14.07 1.72
C GLU A 205 -15.92 -13.62 0.77
N GLU A 206 -14.85 -13.04 1.33
CA GLU A 206 -13.65 -12.57 0.62
C GLU A 206 -12.79 -13.72 0.10
N ASP A 207 -12.85 -14.89 0.73
CA ASP A 207 -12.12 -16.08 0.28
C ASP A 207 -12.59 -16.53 -1.11
N GLN A 208 -13.75 -16.06 -1.58
CA GLN A 208 -14.16 -16.25 -2.97
C GLN A 208 -13.13 -15.69 -3.96
N ALA A 209 -12.44 -14.61 -3.58
CA ALA A 209 -11.35 -14.03 -4.36
C ALA A 209 -10.01 -14.67 -3.97
N TYR A 210 -9.71 -14.79 -2.67
CA TYR A 210 -8.38 -15.23 -2.24
C TYR A 210 -8.07 -16.68 -2.61
N CYS A 211 -9.07 -17.55 -2.71
CA CYS A 211 -8.86 -18.91 -3.20
C CYS A 211 -8.38 -18.97 -4.67
N LEU A 212 -8.47 -17.88 -5.44
CA LEU A 212 -8.01 -17.81 -6.82
C LEU A 212 -6.62 -17.21 -6.99
N MET A 213 -6.10 -16.45 -6.02
CA MET A 213 -4.88 -15.64 -6.22
C MET A 213 -3.67 -16.47 -6.66
N GLY A 214 -3.48 -17.65 -6.07
CA GLY A 214 -2.41 -18.57 -6.45
C GLY A 214 -2.54 -19.17 -7.85
N ILE A 215 -3.77 -19.37 -8.33
CA ILE A 215 -4.07 -19.88 -9.68
C ILE A 215 -3.71 -18.82 -10.74
N PHE A 216 -3.87 -17.55 -10.39
CA PHE A 216 -3.47 -16.42 -11.23
C PHE A 216 -2.01 -15.99 -11.03
N GLY A 217 -1.32 -16.53 -10.02
CA GLY A 217 0.06 -16.12 -9.69
C GLY A 217 0.15 -14.68 -9.18
N VAL A 218 -0.92 -14.17 -8.56
CA VAL A 218 -0.98 -12.82 -7.99
C VAL A 218 -0.92 -12.87 -6.47
N TYR A 219 -0.46 -11.77 -5.86
CA TYR A 219 -0.34 -11.63 -4.42
C TYR A 219 -1.27 -10.52 -3.96
N LEU A 220 -2.07 -10.79 -2.93
CA LEU A 220 -3.04 -9.84 -2.41
C LEU A 220 -2.89 -9.72 -0.89
N PRO A 221 -2.88 -8.50 -0.33
CA PRO A 221 -3.13 -8.30 1.09
C PRO A 221 -4.46 -8.95 1.49
N VAL A 222 -4.50 -9.78 2.52
CA VAL A 222 -5.75 -10.43 2.98
C VAL A 222 -6.44 -9.50 3.98
N ILE A 223 -7.62 -9.00 3.62
CA ILE A 223 -8.38 -8.00 4.38
C ILE A 223 -9.78 -8.53 4.64
N TYR A 224 -9.94 -9.32 5.69
CA TYR A 224 -11.28 -9.75 6.12
C TYR A 224 -12.08 -8.56 6.65
N GLY A 225 -13.30 -8.39 6.15
CA GLY A 225 -14.15 -7.21 6.37
C GLY A 225 -14.21 -6.27 5.16
N GLU A 226 -13.38 -6.46 4.12
CA GLU A 226 -13.49 -5.65 2.89
C GLU A 226 -14.70 -6.03 2.04
N GLY A 227 -15.30 -7.21 2.27
CA GLY A 227 -16.45 -7.72 1.52
C GLY A 227 -16.07 -8.34 0.17
N LYS A 228 -16.87 -9.32 -0.28
CA LYS A 228 -16.59 -10.15 -1.48
C LYS A 228 -16.36 -9.33 -2.75
N ARG A 229 -17.13 -8.26 -2.94
CA ARG A 229 -17.05 -7.41 -4.13
C ARG A 229 -15.70 -6.72 -4.25
N ASN A 230 -15.20 -6.14 -3.15
CA ASN A 230 -13.93 -5.41 -3.14
C ASN A 230 -12.74 -6.38 -3.30
N ALA A 231 -12.77 -7.52 -2.61
CA ALA A 231 -11.76 -8.57 -2.76
C ALA A 231 -11.66 -9.05 -4.23
N LEU A 232 -12.80 -9.30 -4.89
CA LEU A 232 -12.85 -9.68 -6.31
C LEU A 232 -12.37 -8.56 -7.25
N GLN A 233 -12.66 -7.30 -6.92
CA GLN A 233 -12.20 -6.16 -7.71
C GLN A 233 -10.67 -6.02 -7.64
N ARG A 234 -10.07 -6.18 -6.46
CA ARG A 234 -8.60 -6.15 -6.30
C ARG A 234 -7.96 -7.32 -7.04
N LEU A 235 -8.52 -8.52 -6.92
CA LEU A 235 -8.05 -9.68 -7.68
C LEU A 235 -8.07 -9.41 -9.20
N ARG A 236 -9.18 -8.89 -9.74
CA ARG A 236 -9.27 -8.55 -11.17
C ARG A 236 -8.24 -7.52 -11.59
N LYS A 237 -8.05 -6.47 -10.78
CA LYS A 237 -7.05 -5.43 -11.04
C LYS A 237 -5.65 -6.02 -11.11
N GLU A 238 -5.26 -6.88 -10.17
CA GLU A 238 -3.95 -7.56 -10.20
C GLU A 238 -3.81 -8.50 -11.40
N ILE A 239 -4.88 -9.20 -11.79
CA ILE A 239 -4.87 -10.06 -12.99
C ILE A 239 -4.70 -9.21 -14.26
N GLU A 240 -5.42 -8.10 -14.36
CA GLU A 240 -5.34 -7.17 -15.49
C GLU A 240 -3.96 -6.53 -15.58
N GLU A 241 -3.41 -6.04 -14.46
CA GLU A 241 -2.04 -5.53 -14.35
C GLU A 241 -0.96 -6.61 -14.58
N GLY A 242 -1.30 -7.88 -14.40
CA GLY A 242 -0.44 -9.03 -14.68
C GLY A 242 -0.55 -9.60 -16.09
N SER A 243 -1.60 -9.24 -16.85
CA SER A 243 -1.90 -9.77 -18.19
C SER A 243 -1.17 -9.07 -19.34
N ASP A 244 -0.35 -8.08 -19.03
CA ASP A 244 0.53 -7.43 -20.00
C ASP A 244 1.68 -8.39 -20.37
N ASP A 245 1.57 -9.03 -21.55
CA ASP A 245 2.36 -10.16 -22.07
C ASP A 245 3.84 -9.83 -22.36
N THR A 246 4.38 -8.80 -21.72
CA THR A 246 5.74 -8.27 -21.91
C THR A 246 6.64 -8.44 -20.68
N ARG A 247 6.14 -8.99 -19.56
CA ARG A 247 6.95 -9.19 -18.35
C ARG A 247 7.78 -10.47 -18.42
N VAL A 248 9.11 -10.29 -18.41
CA VAL A 248 10.09 -11.34 -18.13
C VAL A 248 9.72 -12.05 -16.82
N LYS A 249 9.59 -13.38 -16.84
CA LYS A 249 9.40 -14.18 -15.62
C LYS A 249 10.68 -14.11 -14.78
N TRP A 250 10.63 -13.35 -13.68
CA TRP A 250 11.70 -13.34 -12.69
C TRP A 250 11.84 -14.70 -12.01
N ASN A 251 13.08 -15.09 -11.69
CA ASN A 251 13.34 -16.25 -10.84
C ASN A 251 13.09 -15.92 -9.36
N ASP A 252 13.10 -16.93 -8.49
CA ASP A 252 12.79 -16.75 -7.06
C ASP A 252 13.71 -15.74 -6.35
N LYS A 253 14.99 -15.67 -6.73
CA LYS A 253 15.95 -14.72 -6.14
C LYS A 253 15.65 -13.29 -6.58
N GLU A 254 15.32 -13.09 -7.85
CA GLU A 254 14.90 -11.81 -8.41
C GLU A 254 13.59 -11.34 -7.77
N LEU A 255 12.64 -12.26 -7.56
CA LEU A 255 11.39 -11.96 -6.87
C LEU A 255 11.64 -11.54 -5.41
N ASN A 256 12.53 -12.23 -4.70
CA ASN A 256 12.92 -11.86 -3.34
C ASN A 256 13.60 -10.49 -3.27
N CYS A 257 14.43 -10.15 -4.27
CA CYS A 257 15.01 -8.81 -4.40
C CYS A 257 13.93 -7.74 -4.60
N MET A 258 12.95 -8.00 -5.46
CA MET A 258 11.83 -7.10 -5.69
C MET A 258 10.98 -6.92 -4.44
N GLN A 259 10.72 -8.00 -3.70
CA GLN A 259 10.01 -7.94 -2.42
C GLN A 259 10.79 -7.14 -1.38
N ALA A 260 12.12 -7.28 -1.32
CA ALA A 260 12.96 -6.50 -0.40
C ALA A 260 12.87 -4.98 -0.69
N LEU A 261 12.89 -4.60 -1.97
CA LEU A 261 12.69 -3.20 -2.39
C LEU A 261 11.28 -2.71 -2.08
N ARG A 262 10.26 -3.54 -2.36
CA ARG A 262 8.85 -3.24 -2.10
C ARG A 262 8.58 -3.00 -0.61
N ASN A 263 9.09 -3.87 0.25
CA ASN A 263 8.86 -3.80 1.70
C ASN A 263 9.50 -2.54 2.32
N SER A 264 10.64 -2.08 1.80
CA SER A 264 11.30 -0.85 2.27
C SER A 264 10.51 0.41 1.91
N ALA A 265 9.83 0.40 0.76
CA ALA A 265 9.10 1.55 0.22
C ALA A 265 7.57 1.49 0.41
N SER A 266 7.06 0.52 1.18
CA SER A 266 5.63 0.11 1.29
C SER A 266 4.59 1.14 0.81
N ASP A 267 3.77 0.73 -0.17
CA ASP A 267 2.61 1.48 -0.68
C ASP A 267 2.92 2.84 -1.34
N TYR A 268 4.15 3.03 -1.83
CA TYR A 268 4.55 4.28 -2.47
C TYR A 268 3.69 4.72 -3.66
N GLU A 269 2.99 3.82 -4.35
CA GLU A 269 2.12 4.17 -5.48
C GLU A 269 0.96 5.06 -5.05
N GLN A 270 0.48 4.89 -3.81
CA GLN A 270 -0.66 5.65 -3.26
C GLN A 270 -0.22 7.02 -2.75
N PHE A 271 1.08 7.22 -2.49
CA PHE A 271 1.59 8.47 -1.88
C PHE A 271 1.28 9.71 -2.71
N LYS A 272 1.27 9.58 -4.05
CA LYS A 272 0.94 10.70 -4.95
C LYS A 272 -0.53 11.10 -4.87
N ASP A 273 -1.42 10.17 -4.52
CA ASP A 273 -2.87 10.37 -4.58
C ASP A 273 -3.43 11.17 -3.39
N ARG A 274 -2.61 11.43 -2.37
CA ARG A 274 -2.88 12.47 -1.35
C ARG A 274 -2.99 13.87 -1.97
N ASN A 275 -2.39 14.10 -3.15
CA ASN A 275 -2.41 15.39 -3.83
C ASN A 275 -3.56 15.48 -4.83
N SER A 276 -4.21 16.64 -4.91
CA SER A 276 -5.27 16.89 -5.89
C SER A 276 -4.74 16.84 -7.33
N SER A 277 -5.60 16.46 -8.28
CA SER A 277 -5.27 16.52 -9.71
C SER A 277 -5.16 17.96 -10.19
N ARG A 278 -4.32 18.20 -11.20
CA ARG A 278 -4.12 19.52 -11.82
C ARG A 278 -5.41 20.00 -12.49
N LEU A 279 -5.76 21.26 -12.27
CA LEU A 279 -6.80 21.93 -13.06
C LEU A 279 -6.22 22.34 -14.41
N ARG A 280 -6.98 22.19 -15.49
CA ARG A 280 -6.56 22.62 -16.82
C ARG A 280 -6.05 24.06 -16.79
N ASP A 281 -4.98 24.33 -17.54
CA ASP A 281 -4.33 25.64 -17.66
C ASP A 281 -3.63 26.17 -16.39
N THR A 282 -3.42 25.32 -15.37
CA THR A 282 -2.58 25.62 -14.20
C THR A 282 -1.19 24.96 -14.30
N CYS A 283 -0.28 25.31 -13.39
CA CYS A 283 1.14 24.94 -13.35
C CYS A 283 1.94 25.39 -14.60
N GLN A 284 1.44 26.38 -15.34
CA GLN A 284 2.06 26.90 -16.57
C GLN A 284 3.35 27.66 -16.27
N TRP A 285 3.47 28.27 -15.09
CA TRP A 285 4.70 28.88 -14.60
C TRP A 285 5.89 27.90 -14.59
N VAL A 286 5.65 26.58 -14.45
CA VAL A 286 6.69 25.54 -14.65
C VAL A 286 6.71 25.06 -16.10
N LEU A 287 5.56 24.65 -16.65
CA LEU A 287 5.48 23.95 -17.94
C LEU A 287 5.96 24.80 -19.13
N ARG A 288 5.83 26.12 -19.04
CA ARG A 288 6.28 27.06 -20.07
C ARG A 288 7.69 27.56 -19.86
N HIS A 289 8.27 27.33 -18.69
CA HIS A 289 9.59 27.82 -18.34
C HIS A 289 10.67 27.12 -19.16
N ASP A 290 11.64 27.89 -19.66
CA ASP A 290 12.70 27.36 -20.53
C ASP A 290 13.56 26.31 -19.81
N HIS A 291 13.93 26.52 -18.53
CA HIS A 291 14.59 25.48 -17.72
C HIS A 291 13.85 24.13 -17.71
N PHE A 292 12.53 24.11 -17.55
CA PHE A 292 11.77 22.87 -17.57
C PHE A 292 11.77 22.20 -18.95
N ARG A 293 11.55 22.99 -20.02
CA ARG A 293 11.60 22.48 -21.39
C ARG A 293 12.97 21.93 -21.76
N ASN A 294 14.02 22.68 -21.45
CA ASN A 294 15.42 22.27 -21.67
C ASN A 294 15.76 20.99 -20.89
N TRP A 295 15.29 20.87 -19.64
CA TRP A 295 15.46 19.65 -18.86
C TRP A 295 14.71 18.46 -19.49
N LYS A 296 13.43 18.66 -19.87
CA LYS A 296 12.57 17.63 -20.46
C LYS A 296 13.10 17.14 -21.81
N ASP A 297 13.57 18.05 -22.65
CA ASP A 297 13.99 17.75 -24.03
C ASP A 297 15.48 17.41 -24.16
N SER A 298 16.27 17.57 -23.08
CA SER A 298 17.70 17.20 -23.06
C SER A 298 17.92 15.74 -23.50
N SER A 299 18.91 15.48 -24.33
CA SER A 299 19.30 14.11 -24.70
C SER A 299 20.29 13.48 -23.71
N SER A 300 20.70 14.23 -22.68
CA SER A 300 21.70 13.85 -21.68
C SER A 300 21.11 13.82 -20.27
N SER A 301 21.84 13.23 -19.32
CA SER A 301 21.45 13.25 -17.92
C SER A 301 21.40 14.68 -17.39
N SER A 302 20.27 15.09 -16.79
CA SER A 302 20.07 16.45 -16.29
C SER A 302 19.28 16.51 -14.98
N LEU A 303 19.60 17.49 -14.14
CA LEU A 303 18.92 17.78 -12.87
C LEU A 303 18.07 19.04 -13.00
N LEU A 304 16.82 18.98 -12.57
CA LEU A 304 15.95 20.13 -12.37
C LEU A 304 15.54 20.19 -10.90
N TRP A 305 15.72 21.34 -10.28
CA TRP A 305 15.28 21.65 -8.94
C TRP A 305 14.25 22.78 -8.99
N ILE A 306 13.03 22.49 -8.58
CA ILE A 306 11.94 23.45 -8.51
C ILE A 306 11.80 23.90 -7.06
N SER A 307 12.15 25.15 -6.79
CA SER A 307 11.97 25.79 -5.49
C SER A 307 10.80 26.75 -5.55
N ALA A 308 9.86 26.64 -4.62
CA ALA A 308 8.79 27.62 -4.49
C ALA A 308 8.26 27.62 -3.05
N ASP A 309 7.52 28.66 -2.70
CA ASP A 309 6.88 28.77 -1.40
C ASP A 309 5.81 27.68 -1.15
N PRO A 310 5.44 27.45 0.12
CA PRO A 310 4.36 26.53 0.47
C PRO A 310 3.05 26.91 -0.22
N GLY A 311 2.31 25.92 -0.72
CA GLY A 311 1.01 26.17 -1.34
C GLY A 311 1.06 26.76 -2.76
N CYS A 312 2.22 26.79 -3.42
CA CYS A 312 2.38 27.18 -4.84
C CYS A 312 2.08 26.05 -5.86
N GLY A 313 1.60 24.88 -5.41
CA GLY A 313 1.17 23.81 -6.32
C GLY A 313 2.27 22.85 -6.82
N LYS A 314 3.48 22.87 -6.23
CA LYS A 314 4.60 21.97 -6.60
C LYS A 314 4.20 20.49 -6.66
N SER A 315 3.55 19.97 -5.63
CA SER A 315 3.11 18.56 -5.59
C SER A 315 2.01 18.24 -6.60
N VAL A 316 1.14 19.21 -6.92
CA VAL A 316 0.12 19.08 -7.97
C VAL A 316 0.80 19.03 -9.34
N PHE A 317 1.82 19.85 -9.57
CA PHE A 317 2.66 19.79 -10.75
C PHE A 317 3.38 18.43 -10.86
N SER A 318 4.06 17.96 -9.81
CA SER A 318 4.74 16.67 -9.78
C SER A 318 3.79 15.52 -10.11
N LYS A 319 2.57 15.51 -9.53
CA LYS A 319 1.55 14.51 -9.85
C LYS A 319 1.12 14.58 -11.31
N SER A 320 0.84 15.76 -11.83
CA SER A 320 0.41 15.95 -13.22
C SER A 320 1.47 15.57 -14.25
N LEU A 321 2.75 15.86 -13.94
CA LEU A 321 3.89 15.45 -14.76
C LEU A 321 3.89 13.93 -14.97
N LEU A 322 3.56 13.16 -13.92
CA LEU A 322 3.46 11.70 -13.96
C LEU A 322 2.16 11.22 -14.63
N ASP A 323 1.03 11.87 -14.34
CA ASP A 323 -0.29 11.41 -14.73
C ASP A 323 -0.70 11.79 -16.16
N GLU A 324 -0.11 12.85 -16.73
CA GLU A 324 -0.48 13.42 -18.03
C GLU A 324 0.71 13.49 -18.99
N ASP A 325 1.83 14.07 -18.56
CA ASP A 325 2.93 14.44 -19.47
C ASP A 325 3.88 13.28 -19.81
N PHE A 326 4.01 12.28 -18.93
CA PHE A 326 4.86 11.11 -19.12
C PHE A 326 4.12 9.80 -19.44
N LYS A 327 2.77 9.79 -19.39
CA LYS A 327 1.98 8.61 -19.81
C LYS A 327 1.98 8.37 -21.32
N ASN A 328 2.27 9.39 -22.13
CA ASN A 328 2.17 9.34 -23.59
C ASN A 328 3.53 9.21 -24.31
N THR A 329 4.63 9.05 -23.57
CA THR A 329 5.96 8.86 -24.16
C THR A 329 6.32 7.38 -24.21
N ASP A 330 6.12 6.76 -25.37
CA ASP A 330 6.41 5.34 -25.66
C ASP A 330 7.89 4.90 -25.49
N ALA A 331 8.78 5.75 -24.98
CA ALA A 331 10.24 5.52 -25.02
C ALA A 331 10.99 5.63 -23.67
N GLY A 332 10.39 6.16 -22.60
CA GLY A 332 11.08 6.45 -21.33
C GLY A 332 10.48 5.75 -20.11
N THR A 333 11.32 5.38 -19.14
CA THR A 333 10.89 4.84 -17.85
C THR A 333 10.71 5.96 -16.84
N THR A 334 9.54 6.03 -16.20
CA THR A 334 9.22 7.09 -15.23
C THR A 334 9.11 6.51 -13.82
N CYS A 335 9.82 7.09 -12.87
CA CYS A 335 9.84 6.67 -11.48
C CYS A 335 9.58 7.88 -10.57
N TYR A 336 8.95 7.67 -9.42
CA TYR A 336 8.64 8.79 -8.52
C TYR A 336 8.66 8.40 -7.04
N PHE A 337 8.80 9.42 -6.19
CA PHE A 337 8.57 9.33 -4.76
C PHE A 337 8.09 10.68 -4.21
N PHE A 338 7.10 10.64 -3.31
CA PHE A 338 6.54 11.83 -2.68
C PHE A 338 6.91 11.80 -1.20
N PHE A 339 7.81 12.71 -0.80
CA PHE A 339 8.23 12.85 0.58
C PHE A 339 7.12 13.48 1.42
N LYS A 340 7.00 12.99 2.66
CA LYS A 340 6.14 13.52 3.70
C LYS A 340 6.77 13.32 5.06
N ASP A 341 6.87 14.40 5.83
CA ASP A 341 7.54 14.38 7.14
C ASP A 341 6.69 13.65 8.19
N ASP A 342 5.37 13.66 7.96
CA ASP A 342 4.35 12.93 8.70
C ASP A 342 4.32 11.43 8.41
N ASN A 343 5.25 10.83 7.68
CA ASN A 343 5.22 9.37 7.46
C ASN A 343 6.63 8.78 7.47
N ASP A 344 6.86 7.75 8.29
CA ASP A 344 8.19 7.17 8.50
C ASP A 344 8.81 6.59 7.22
N VAL A 345 7.98 6.05 6.33
CA VAL A 345 8.40 5.57 5.00
C VAL A 345 8.62 6.77 4.09
N GLN A 346 7.67 7.71 4.02
CA GLN A 346 7.75 8.87 3.12
C GLN A 346 8.87 9.85 3.49
N LYS A 347 9.34 9.91 4.73
CA LYS A 347 10.48 10.76 5.12
C LYS A 347 11.84 10.09 4.86
N SER A 348 11.87 8.82 4.46
CA SER A 348 13.10 8.04 4.30
C SER A 348 13.70 8.15 2.90
N ALA A 349 14.96 8.59 2.82
CA ALA A 349 15.73 8.60 1.58
C ALA A 349 16.00 7.20 1.03
N VAL A 350 16.12 6.20 1.92
CA VAL A 350 16.31 4.80 1.54
C VAL A 350 15.04 4.25 0.88
N ALA A 351 13.87 4.54 1.47
CA ALA A 351 12.58 4.16 0.90
C ALA A 351 12.37 4.83 -0.47
N ALA A 352 12.78 6.09 -0.63
CA ALA A 352 12.74 6.77 -1.91
C ALA A 352 13.54 6.03 -3.00
N LEU A 353 14.81 5.69 -2.74
CA LEU A 353 15.62 4.94 -3.71
C LEU A 353 15.09 3.53 -3.97
N ALA A 354 14.60 2.84 -2.93
CA ALA A 354 13.98 1.53 -3.08
C ALA A 354 12.73 1.59 -3.96
N ALA A 355 11.89 2.62 -3.81
CA ALA A 355 10.72 2.87 -4.65
C ALA A 355 11.10 3.12 -6.11
N LEU A 356 12.12 3.95 -6.36
CA LEU A 356 12.59 4.24 -7.72
C LEU A 356 13.11 2.98 -8.41
N LEU A 357 13.95 2.18 -7.73
CA LEU A 357 14.47 0.92 -8.26
C LEU A 357 13.36 -0.11 -8.51
N HIS A 358 12.42 -0.23 -7.57
CA HIS A 358 11.27 -1.11 -7.72
C HIS A 358 10.44 -0.75 -8.97
N GLN A 359 10.16 0.53 -9.19
CA GLN A 359 9.45 1.02 -10.38
C GLN A 359 10.24 0.78 -11.67
N LEU A 360 11.55 1.04 -11.63
CA LEU A 360 12.45 0.85 -12.76
C LEU A 360 12.51 -0.61 -13.20
N PHE A 361 12.67 -1.53 -12.25
CA PHE A 361 12.66 -2.97 -12.56
C PHE A 361 11.28 -3.46 -12.96
N ARG A 362 10.19 -2.93 -12.37
CA ARG A 362 8.83 -3.25 -12.80
C ARG A 362 8.58 -2.91 -14.26
N GLN A 363 9.09 -1.77 -14.74
CA GLN A 363 8.95 -1.32 -16.13
C GLN A 363 10.00 -1.93 -17.08
N LYS A 364 11.20 -2.24 -16.59
CA LYS A 364 12.30 -2.84 -17.35
C LYS A 364 12.88 -4.05 -16.58
N PRO A 365 12.20 -5.22 -16.63
CA PRO A 365 12.54 -6.39 -15.81
C PRO A 365 13.97 -6.92 -15.99
N THR A 366 14.56 -6.80 -17.18
CA THR A 366 15.92 -7.29 -17.48
C THR A 366 17.02 -6.54 -16.75
N LEU A 367 16.73 -5.36 -16.21
CA LEU A 367 17.69 -4.52 -15.50
C LEU A 367 17.96 -4.99 -14.06
N ILE A 368 17.11 -5.86 -13.51
CA ILE A 368 17.27 -6.38 -12.15
C ILE A 368 18.61 -7.10 -11.94
N LYS A 369 19.21 -7.62 -13.02
CA LYS A 369 20.55 -8.22 -13.03
C LYS A 369 21.62 -7.33 -12.37
N HIS A 370 21.44 -6.00 -12.37
CA HIS A 370 22.36 -5.04 -11.75
C HIS A 370 22.23 -4.98 -10.23
N ALA A 371 21.07 -5.34 -9.68
CA ALA A 371 20.84 -5.44 -8.23
C ALA A 371 21.26 -6.80 -7.66
N MET A 372 21.26 -7.86 -8.48
CA MET A 372 21.48 -9.23 -8.01
C MET A 372 22.83 -9.49 -7.32
N PRO A 373 23.98 -8.93 -7.76
CA PRO A 373 25.25 -9.13 -7.06
C PRO A 373 25.22 -8.55 -5.64
N ASP A 374 24.69 -7.34 -5.51
CA ASP A 374 24.56 -6.65 -4.24
C ASP A 374 23.50 -7.33 -3.35
N PHE A 375 22.43 -7.87 -3.93
CA PHE A 375 21.41 -8.65 -3.21
C PHE A 375 21.95 -10.00 -2.74
N ALA A 376 22.76 -10.70 -3.53
CA ALA A 376 23.38 -11.95 -3.12
C ALA A 376 24.34 -11.78 -1.93
N ALA A 377 25.01 -10.62 -1.84
CA ALA A 377 25.93 -10.31 -0.74
C ALA A 377 25.23 -9.84 0.54
N ASN A 378 24.11 -9.10 0.43
CA ASN A 378 23.49 -8.41 1.56
C ASN A 378 22.08 -8.92 1.91
N GLY A 379 21.47 -9.75 1.06
CA GLY A 379 20.09 -10.22 1.21
C GLY A 379 19.11 -9.05 1.36
N HIS A 380 18.15 -9.19 2.28
CA HIS A 380 17.15 -8.16 2.57
C HIS A 380 17.74 -6.86 3.17
N GLN A 381 18.98 -6.87 3.69
CA GLN A 381 19.61 -5.65 4.23
C GLN A 381 20.01 -4.65 3.14
N LEU A 382 20.07 -5.08 1.88
CA LEU A 382 20.28 -4.18 0.73
C LEU A 382 19.30 -3.01 0.72
N SER A 383 18.02 -3.27 1.03
CA SER A 383 16.97 -2.25 0.98
C SER A 383 16.97 -1.32 2.20
N GLN A 384 17.98 -1.41 3.06
CA GLN A 384 18.23 -0.53 4.20
C GLN A 384 19.44 0.40 3.97
N SER A 385 20.22 0.20 2.90
CA SER A 385 21.45 0.94 2.65
C SER A 385 21.31 1.92 1.49
N PHE A 386 21.33 3.23 1.82
CA PHE A 386 21.27 4.30 0.81
C PHE A 386 22.38 4.15 -0.25
N HIS A 387 23.62 3.91 0.17
CA HIS A 387 24.77 3.84 -0.74
C HIS A 387 24.66 2.67 -1.73
N ILE A 388 24.20 1.50 -1.27
CA ILE A 388 24.02 0.33 -2.13
C ILE A 388 22.93 0.61 -3.17
N LEU A 389 21.77 1.11 -2.73
CA LEU A 389 20.65 1.42 -3.64
C LEU A 389 21.04 2.50 -4.65
N TRP A 390 21.76 3.54 -4.23
CA TRP A 390 22.27 4.57 -5.14
C TRP A 390 23.22 3.98 -6.18
N SER A 391 24.19 3.17 -5.76
CA SER A 391 25.11 2.47 -6.66
C SER A 391 24.36 1.59 -7.68
N ILE A 392 23.34 0.85 -7.24
CA ILE A 392 22.50 0.04 -8.13
C ILE A 392 21.78 0.92 -9.15
N LEU A 393 21.18 2.03 -8.70
CA LEU A 393 20.50 2.96 -9.61
C LEU A 393 21.45 3.46 -10.70
N ILE A 394 22.66 3.89 -10.33
CA ILE A 394 23.68 4.36 -11.29
C ILE A 394 24.11 3.25 -12.26
N LYS A 395 24.39 2.04 -11.78
CA LYS A 395 24.71 0.88 -12.63
C LYS A 395 23.57 0.58 -13.60
N THR A 396 22.32 0.65 -13.13
CA THR A 396 21.14 0.36 -13.92
C THR A 396 20.92 1.39 -15.03
N VAL A 397 20.98 2.69 -14.73
CA VAL A 397 20.75 3.76 -15.74
C VAL A 397 21.88 3.89 -16.75
N ALA A 398 23.06 3.33 -16.45
CA ALA A 398 24.17 3.24 -17.39
C ALA A 398 23.98 2.10 -18.43
N ASP A 399 23.07 1.15 -18.19
CA ASP A 399 22.74 0.11 -19.16
C ASP A 399 21.96 0.70 -20.33
N ARG A 400 22.37 0.39 -21.56
CA ARG A 400 21.69 0.89 -22.77
C ARG A 400 20.22 0.47 -22.85
N ASN A 401 19.86 -0.65 -22.22
CA ASN A 401 18.47 -1.14 -22.17
C ASN A 401 17.59 -0.32 -21.23
N ALA A 402 18.18 0.51 -20.35
CA ALA A 402 17.41 1.42 -19.50
C ALA A 402 16.75 2.54 -20.31
N GLY A 403 17.34 2.93 -21.44
CA GLY A 403 16.86 4.03 -22.24
C GLY A 403 16.89 5.34 -21.47
N GLU A 404 15.84 6.15 -21.63
CA GLU A 404 15.67 7.38 -20.87
C GLU A 404 14.91 7.12 -19.57
N VAL A 405 15.46 7.57 -18.45
CA VAL A 405 14.88 7.36 -17.12
C VAL A 405 14.58 8.71 -16.47
N PHE A 406 13.31 8.96 -16.16
CA PHE A 406 12.84 10.14 -15.46
C PHE A 406 12.52 9.80 -14.01
N CYS A 407 13.13 10.50 -13.06
CA CYS A 407 12.81 10.36 -11.64
C CYS A 407 12.24 11.67 -11.08
N VAL A 408 11.11 11.61 -10.38
CA VAL A 408 10.50 12.74 -9.68
C VAL A 408 10.57 12.53 -8.17
N LEU A 409 11.26 13.42 -7.47
CA LEU A 409 11.35 13.45 -6.01
C LEU A 409 10.62 14.70 -5.50
N ASP A 410 9.38 14.53 -5.07
CA ASP A 410 8.53 15.64 -4.63
C ASP A 410 8.72 15.95 -3.14
N ALA A 411 8.82 17.23 -2.80
CA ALA A 411 8.91 17.78 -1.45
C ALA A 411 10.13 17.31 -0.65
N LEU A 412 11.33 17.41 -1.21
CA LEU A 412 12.58 16.99 -0.54
C LEU A 412 12.79 17.63 0.84
N ASP A 413 12.23 18.81 1.09
CA ASP A 413 12.24 19.46 2.41
C ASP A 413 11.49 18.68 3.49
N GLU A 414 10.60 17.75 3.11
CA GLU A 414 9.87 16.85 4.01
C GLU A 414 10.62 15.51 4.25
N CYS A 415 11.79 15.30 3.62
CA CYS A 415 12.68 14.17 3.92
C CYS A 415 13.41 14.39 5.26
N ALA A 416 13.76 13.31 5.97
CA ALA A 416 14.60 13.42 7.17
C ALA A 416 15.95 14.08 6.85
N GLU A 417 16.45 14.94 7.75
CA GLU A 417 17.62 15.81 7.49
C GLU A 417 18.87 15.05 7.01
N GLY A 418 19.16 13.90 7.62
CA GLY A 418 20.26 13.02 7.19
C GLY A 418 20.06 12.45 5.78
N GLY A 419 18.81 12.12 5.42
CA GLY A 419 18.44 11.65 4.09
C GLY A 419 18.53 12.75 3.03
N GLN A 420 18.11 13.98 3.36
CA GLN A 420 18.30 15.15 2.50
C GLN A 420 19.77 15.33 2.11
N TYR A 421 20.67 15.23 3.10
CA TYR A 421 22.12 15.33 2.86
C TYR A 421 22.63 14.25 1.92
N GLN A 422 22.22 12.99 2.15
CA GLN A 422 22.60 11.86 1.31
C GLN A 422 22.15 12.04 -0.15
N ILE A 423 20.89 12.44 -0.37
CA ILE A 423 20.33 12.64 -1.72
C ILE A 423 21.06 13.78 -2.44
N ILE A 424 21.19 14.95 -1.82
CA ILE A 424 21.79 16.13 -2.48
C ILE A 424 23.25 15.87 -2.84
N ASN A 425 24.02 15.23 -1.95
CA ASN A 425 25.42 14.89 -2.23
C ASN A 425 25.58 13.85 -3.34
N ALA A 426 24.69 12.85 -3.37
CA ALA A 426 24.71 11.81 -4.39
C ALA A 426 24.38 12.40 -5.77
N LEU A 427 23.39 13.29 -5.84
CA LEU A 427 23.07 14.07 -7.05
C LEU A 427 24.25 14.94 -7.48
N SER A 428 24.84 15.68 -6.54
CA SER A 428 26.00 16.55 -6.80
C SER A 428 27.16 15.79 -7.42
N SER A 429 27.53 14.67 -6.80
CA SER A 429 28.63 13.81 -7.26
C SER A 429 28.36 13.23 -8.64
N PHE A 430 27.14 12.79 -8.92
CA PHE A 430 26.77 12.18 -10.19
C PHE A 430 26.80 13.19 -11.34
N TYR A 431 26.18 14.36 -11.19
CA TYR A 431 26.09 15.33 -12.27
C TYR A 431 27.40 16.08 -12.53
N GLN A 432 28.24 16.31 -11.51
CA GLN A 432 29.60 16.84 -11.72
C GLN A 432 30.47 15.90 -12.58
N GLN A 433 30.36 14.59 -12.34
CA GLN A 433 31.08 13.58 -13.12
C GLN A 433 30.51 13.45 -14.54
N ALA A 434 29.18 13.52 -14.69
CA ALA A 434 28.51 13.43 -15.99
C ALA A 434 28.87 14.59 -16.93
N SER A 435 29.18 15.78 -16.41
CA SER A 435 29.60 16.93 -17.22
C SER A 435 31.07 16.90 -17.66
N SER A 436 31.88 16.04 -17.04
CA SER A 436 33.31 15.92 -17.32
C SER A 436 33.67 14.73 -18.21
N GLY A 437 32.71 13.87 -18.53
CA GLY A 437 32.93 12.60 -19.23
C GLY A 437 31.83 12.25 -20.23
N ASN A 438 32.17 11.36 -21.17
CA ASN A 438 31.29 10.85 -22.22
C ASN A 438 30.29 9.83 -21.64
N ASN A 439 29.44 10.25 -20.69
CA ASN A 439 28.49 9.38 -20.01
C ASN A 439 27.29 9.09 -20.91
N ALA A 440 27.08 7.82 -21.25
CA ALA A 440 26.02 7.36 -22.14
C ALA A 440 24.63 7.25 -21.46
N SER A 441 24.51 7.59 -20.17
CA SER A 441 23.27 7.49 -19.41
C SER A 441 22.32 8.67 -19.68
N ARG A 442 21.01 8.40 -19.67
CA ARG A 442 19.95 9.40 -19.84
C ARG A 442 19.05 9.48 -18.60
N LEU A 443 19.66 9.75 -17.45
CA LEU A 443 18.96 9.90 -16.18
C LEU A 443 18.58 11.36 -15.95
N LYS A 444 17.28 11.65 -15.90
CA LYS A 444 16.73 12.98 -15.64
C LYS A 444 16.04 12.99 -14.29
N ILE A 445 16.49 13.84 -13.38
CA ILE A 445 15.90 13.94 -12.04
C ILE A 445 15.24 15.30 -11.88
N CYS A 446 13.98 15.31 -11.45
CA CYS A 446 13.26 16.49 -11.00
C CYS A 446 13.09 16.41 -9.48
N VAL A 447 13.54 17.44 -8.76
CA VAL A 447 13.39 17.57 -7.32
C VAL A 447 12.55 18.80 -7.03
N THR A 448 11.54 18.69 -6.19
CA THR A 448 10.80 19.86 -5.69
C THR A 448 11.13 20.09 -4.22
N SER A 449 11.28 21.36 -3.81
CA SER A 449 11.41 21.70 -2.39
C SER A 449 10.95 23.13 -2.09
N ARG A 450 10.92 23.47 -0.81
CA ARG A 450 10.89 24.88 -0.34
C ARG A 450 12.30 25.51 -0.38
N PRO A 451 12.40 26.85 -0.49
CA PRO A 451 13.67 27.59 -0.47
C PRO A 451 14.27 27.72 0.95
N TYR A 452 14.35 26.62 1.71
CA TYR A 452 14.97 26.71 3.03
C TYR A 452 16.48 26.96 2.92
N PRO A 453 17.05 27.92 3.68
CA PRO A 453 18.48 28.25 3.57
C PRO A 453 19.40 27.04 3.71
N GLY A 454 19.03 26.05 4.52
CA GLY A 454 19.80 24.80 4.67
C GLY A 454 19.83 23.94 3.41
N ILE A 455 18.74 23.91 2.64
CA ILE A 455 18.65 23.19 1.36
C ILE A 455 19.32 24.00 0.25
N GLU A 456 19.05 25.31 0.19
CA GLU A 456 19.66 26.21 -0.79
C GLU A 456 21.19 26.20 -0.72
N ARG A 457 21.76 26.29 0.49
CA ARG A 457 23.22 26.21 0.68
C ARG A 457 23.81 24.92 0.13
N ARG A 458 23.10 23.79 0.29
CA ARG A 458 23.56 22.48 -0.18
C ARG A 458 23.45 22.35 -1.70
N PHE A 459 22.45 22.96 -2.32
CA PHE A 459 22.35 23.03 -3.78
C PHE A 459 23.23 24.12 -4.40
N THR A 460 23.81 25.04 -3.62
CA THR A 460 24.59 26.17 -4.13
C THR A 460 25.78 25.71 -4.99
N ASP A 461 26.47 24.64 -4.58
CA ASP A 461 27.58 24.07 -5.34
C ASP A 461 27.12 23.46 -6.68
N LEU A 462 25.89 22.95 -6.73
CA LEU A 462 25.26 22.46 -7.96
C LEU A 462 24.81 23.61 -8.86
N THR A 463 24.08 24.59 -8.32
CA THR A 463 23.52 25.70 -9.09
C THR A 463 24.58 26.67 -9.59
N SER A 464 25.71 26.80 -8.89
CA SER A 464 26.84 27.65 -9.33
C SER A 464 27.61 27.04 -10.50
N ASN A 465 27.67 25.72 -10.57
CA ASN A 465 28.32 24.98 -11.67
C ASN A 465 27.35 24.71 -12.84
N PHE A 466 26.04 24.76 -12.59
CA PHE A 466 24.97 24.50 -13.54
C PHE A 466 23.83 25.52 -13.37
N PRO A 467 23.87 26.65 -14.09
CA PRO A 467 22.90 27.73 -13.92
C PRO A 467 21.44 27.35 -14.30
N THR A 468 21.25 26.22 -14.98
CA THR A 468 19.95 25.76 -15.49
C THR A 468 19.15 24.90 -14.50
N ILE A 469 19.65 24.69 -13.28
CA ILE A 469 19.08 23.72 -12.33
C ILE A 469 17.86 24.27 -11.59
N ARG A 470 17.87 25.54 -11.16
CA ARG A 470 16.84 26.05 -10.24
C ARG A 470 15.75 26.85 -10.96
N LEU A 471 14.50 26.45 -10.78
CA LEU A 471 13.33 27.24 -11.14
C LEU A 471 12.76 27.88 -9.87
N HIS A 472 12.78 29.21 -9.80
CA HIS A 472 12.33 29.99 -8.66
C HIS A 472 10.84 30.35 -8.77
N GLY A 473 9.96 29.52 -8.23
CA GLY A 473 8.54 29.86 -8.12
C GLY A 473 8.26 31.08 -7.24
N GLU A 474 9.18 31.42 -6.32
CA GLU A 474 9.08 32.65 -5.51
C GLU A 474 9.16 33.93 -6.36
N GLN A 475 9.78 33.84 -7.54
CA GLN A 475 9.98 34.98 -8.47
C GLN A 475 8.90 35.06 -9.54
N GLU A 476 8.03 34.03 -9.65
CA GLU A 476 6.95 33.92 -10.62
C GLU A 476 5.56 34.24 -10.02
N SER A 477 5.54 35.11 -8.99
CA SER A 477 4.35 35.41 -8.19
C SER A 477 3.15 35.87 -9.02
N ASP A 478 3.41 36.63 -10.11
CA ASP A 478 2.36 37.18 -10.97
C ASP A 478 1.67 36.09 -11.80
N ILE A 479 2.44 35.16 -12.37
CA ILE A 479 1.89 34.03 -13.13
C ILE A 479 1.14 33.08 -12.20
N ILE A 480 1.73 32.76 -11.04
CA ILE A 480 1.09 31.89 -10.04
C ILE A 480 -0.21 32.52 -9.54
N SER A 481 -0.22 33.84 -9.29
CA SER A 481 -1.44 34.55 -8.89
C SER A 481 -2.52 34.46 -9.98
N HIS A 482 -2.15 34.63 -11.26
CA HIS A 482 -3.11 34.49 -12.36
C HIS A 482 -3.69 33.07 -12.47
N GLU A 483 -2.87 32.04 -12.26
CA GLU A 483 -3.36 30.66 -12.25
C GLU A 483 -4.27 30.36 -11.05
N ILE A 484 -4.02 30.99 -9.91
CA ILE A 484 -4.91 30.92 -8.75
C ILE A 484 -6.26 31.57 -9.07
N ASP A 485 -6.30 32.66 -9.86
CA ASP A 485 -7.56 33.26 -10.33
C ASP A 485 -8.40 32.24 -11.09
N LEU A 486 -7.78 31.43 -11.97
CA LEU A 486 -8.46 30.36 -12.70
C LEU A 486 -9.06 29.32 -11.76
N VAL A 487 -8.31 28.91 -10.73
CA VAL A 487 -8.80 27.96 -9.72
C VAL A 487 -9.95 28.55 -8.92
N ILE A 488 -9.86 29.82 -8.51
CA ILE A 488 -10.94 30.50 -7.78
C ILE A 488 -12.20 30.52 -8.64
N LYS A 489 -12.12 30.98 -9.89
CA LYS A 489 -13.26 31.03 -10.82
C LYS A 489 -13.93 29.66 -11.00
N TRP A 490 -13.12 28.63 -11.24
CA TRP A 490 -13.61 27.27 -11.35
C TRP A 490 -14.29 26.78 -10.06
N ARG A 491 -13.68 27.03 -8.89
CA ARG A 491 -14.25 26.64 -7.59
C ARG A 491 -15.52 27.42 -7.25
N VAL A 492 -15.62 28.70 -7.60
CA VAL A 492 -16.86 29.50 -7.46
C VAL A 492 -17.97 28.88 -8.30
N SER A 493 -17.69 28.47 -9.54
CA SER A 493 -18.67 27.81 -10.41
C SER A 493 -19.16 26.47 -9.83
N GLN A 494 -18.24 25.65 -9.30
CA GLN A 494 -18.58 24.40 -8.61
C GLN A 494 -19.46 24.67 -7.40
N LEU A 495 -19.04 25.58 -6.51
CA LEU A 495 -19.78 25.97 -5.32
C LEU A 495 -21.14 26.56 -5.66
N GLY A 496 -21.23 27.35 -6.73
CA GLY A 496 -22.46 27.92 -7.24
C GLY A 496 -23.47 26.86 -7.64
N SER A 497 -23.00 25.76 -8.23
CA SER A 497 -23.83 24.61 -8.57
C SER A 497 -24.21 23.78 -7.34
N GLU A 498 -23.26 23.55 -6.41
CA GLU A 498 -23.47 22.83 -5.15
C GLU A 498 -24.52 23.53 -4.26
N LEU A 499 -24.39 24.85 -4.08
CA LEU A 499 -25.23 25.66 -3.18
C LEU A 499 -26.40 26.35 -3.90
N LYS A 500 -26.56 26.15 -5.21
CA LYS A 500 -27.58 26.79 -6.07
C LYS A 500 -27.55 28.32 -5.99
N LEU A 501 -26.37 28.92 -6.03
CA LEU A 501 -26.18 30.37 -6.01
C LEU A 501 -26.60 30.99 -7.35
N ASN A 502 -27.22 32.17 -7.31
CA ASN A 502 -27.55 32.90 -8.54
C ASN A 502 -26.30 33.58 -9.15
N ASN A 503 -26.40 34.02 -10.41
CA ASN A 503 -25.26 34.60 -11.13
C ASN A 503 -24.67 35.85 -10.44
N SER A 504 -25.49 36.65 -9.76
CA SER A 504 -25.01 37.84 -9.03
C SER A 504 -24.24 37.44 -7.78
N GLU A 505 -24.69 36.42 -7.05
CA GLU A 505 -24.00 35.89 -5.87
C GLU A 505 -22.65 35.26 -6.23
N GLN A 506 -22.60 34.49 -7.32
CA GLN A 506 -21.34 33.93 -7.84
C GLN A 506 -20.38 35.06 -8.27
N SER A 507 -20.87 36.05 -9.02
CA SER A 507 -20.04 37.18 -9.48
C SER A 507 -19.49 38.02 -8.32
N ASN A 508 -20.30 38.25 -7.27
CA ASN A 508 -19.85 38.96 -6.08
C ASN A 508 -18.79 38.16 -5.30
N LEU A 509 -19.01 36.86 -5.12
CA LEU A 509 -18.04 35.99 -4.44
C LEU A 509 -16.72 35.90 -5.23
N GLU A 510 -16.81 35.78 -6.56
CA GLU A 510 -15.64 35.80 -7.43
C GLU A 510 -14.87 37.13 -7.30
N THR A 511 -15.55 38.26 -7.45
CA THR A 511 -14.91 39.60 -7.37
C THR A 511 -14.15 39.79 -6.06
N GLU A 512 -14.75 39.36 -4.95
CA GLU A 512 -14.18 39.53 -3.62
C GLU A 512 -13.05 38.54 -3.32
N LEU A 513 -13.16 37.27 -3.76
CA LEU A 513 -12.03 36.33 -3.65
C LEU A 513 -10.86 36.72 -4.56
N LEU A 514 -11.14 37.41 -5.67
CA LEU A 514 -10.11 37.92 -6.57
C LEU A 514 -9.42 39.20 -6.04
N SER A 515 -10.10 39.98 -5.19
CA SER A 515 -9.55 41.23 -4.61
C SER A 515 -8.58 40.99 -3.44
N MET A 516 -8.54 39.78 -2.88
CA MET A 516 -7.72 39.44 -1.72
C MET A 516 -6.21 39.38 -2.05
N SER A 517 -5.38 39.92 -1.15
CA SER A 517 -3.91 39.87 -1.24
C SER A 517 -3.35 38.52 -0.77
N HIS A 518 -2.15 38.14 -1.23
CA HIS A 518 -1.39 36.96 -0.74
C HIS A 518 -2.10 35.60 -0.90
N ARG A 519 -2.79 35.40 -2.01
CA ARG A 519 -3.54 34.17 -2.32
C ARG A 519 -2.60 33.03 -2.70
N THR A 520 -2.82 31.85 -2.11
CA THR A 520 -2.13 30.59 -2.44
C THR A 520 -3.15 29.50 -2.79
N TYR A 521 -2.74 28.39 -3.41
CA TYR A 521 -3.65 27.26 -3.66
C TYR A 521 -4.17 26.64 -2.34
N LEU A 522 -3.32 26.64 -1.30
CA LEU A 522 -3.71 26.19 0.03
C LEU A 522 -4.76 27.12 0.64
N TRP A 523 -4.54 28.43 0.60
CA TRP A 523 -5.50 29.43 1.05
C TRP A 523 -6.85 29.26 0.33
N SER A 524 -6.84 29.15 -1.00
CA SER A 524 -8.06 28.90 -1.79
C SER A 524 -8.79 27.65 -1.27
N THR A 525 -8.06 26.57 -0.99
CA THR A 525 -8.65 25.34 -0.45
C THR A 525 -9.34 25.57 0.90
N LEU A 526 -8.65 26.20 1.85
CA LEU A 526 -9.20 26.47 3.17
C LEU A 526 -10.44 27.36 3.11
N ILE A 527 -10.42 28.42 2.29
CA ILE A 527 -11.52 29.37 2.17
C ILE A 527 -12.77 28.73 1.57
N PHE A 528 -12.63 27.96 0.50
CA PHE A 528 -13.79 27.28 -0.10
C PHE A 528 -14.43 26.28 0.87
N ASP A 529 -13.64 25.60 1.69
CA ASP A 529 -14.18 24.67 2.69
C ASP A 529 -14.80 25.41 3.89
N ILE A 530 -14.25 26.56 4.30
CA ILE A 530 -14.88 27.47 5.28
C ILE A 530 -16.27 27.91 4.76
N ILE A 531 -16.37 28.29 3.48
CA ILE A 531 -17.64 28.71 2.87
C ILE A 531 -18.63 27.53 2.82
N ARG A 532 -18.19 26.33 2.42
CA ARG A 532 -19.04 25.13 2.35
C ARG A 532 -19.68 24.74 3.69
N LYS A 533 -18.93 24.88 4.80
CA LYS A 533 -19.44 24.53 6.14
C LYS A 533 -20.53 25.46 6.65
N MET A 534 -20.76 26.61 6.02
CA MET A 534 -21.79 27.57 6.44
C MET A 534 -23.12 27.32 5.72
N ILE A 535 -23.81 26.25 6.11
CA ILE A 535 -25.06 25.79 5.48
C ILE A 535 -26.18 26.83 5.61
N ARG A 536 -26.75 27.18 4.45
CA ARG A 536 -27.71 28.27 4.10
C ARG A 536 -27.07 29.64 3.76
N PRO A 537 -26.50 29.77 2.55
CA PRO A 537 -26.14 31.07 2.00
C PRO A 537 -27.42 31.83 1.63
N THR A 538 -27.87 32.75 2.47
CA THR A 538 -28.67 33.87 1.99
C THR A 538 -27.70 34.94 1.50
N SER A 539 -28.08 35.78 0.53
CA SER A 539 -27.19 36.84 0.01
C SER A 539 -26.64 37.77 1.12
N ARG A 540 -27.38 37.92 2.24
CA ARG A 540 -26.93 38.66 3.44
C ARG A 540 -25.85 37.91 4.23
N LYS A 541 -25.99 36.60 4.43
CA LYS A 541 -24.97 35.77 5.07
C LYS A 541 -23.74 35.62 4.18
N LEU A 542 -23.91 35.50 2.87
CA LEU A 542 -22.81 35.43 1.91
C LEU A 542 -21.96 36.70 1.98
N LYS A 543 -22.58 37.89 1.98
CA LYS A 543 -21.87 39.17 2.16
C LYS A 543 -21.15 39.28 3.51
N ALA A 544 -21.81 38.87 4.61
CA ALA A 544 -21.19 38.89 5.94
C ALA A 544 -19.99 37.92 6.04
N VAL A 545 -20.09 36.75 5.40
CA VAL A 545 -18.99 35.79 5.32
C VAL A 545 -17.85 36.38 4.51
N ILE A 546 -18.11 36.92 3.33
CA ILE A 546 -17.11 37.52 2.45
C ILE A 546 -16.35 38.64 3.17
N SER A 547 -17.04 39.50 3.92
CA SER A 547 -16.40 40.57 4.71
C SER A 547 -15.56 40.07 5.89
N GLY A 548 -15.77 38.83 6.34
CA GLY A 548 -15.03 38.19 7.42
C GLY A 548 -14.11 37.07 6.95
N LEU A 549 -13.87 36.96 5.63
CA LEU A 549 -13.00 35.93 5.10
C LEU A 549 -11.53 36.26 5.43
N PRO A 550 -10.76 35.26 5.89
CA PRO A 550 -9.33 35.37 6.08
C PRO A 550 -8.60 35.79 4.80
N SER A 551 -7.72 36.77 4.90
CA SER A 551 -6.87 37.23 3.79
C SER A 551 -5.59 36.40 3.63
N THR A 552 -5.16 35.70 4.70
CA THR A 552 -3.95 34.87 4.70
C THR A 552 -4.23 33.44 5.16
N VAL A 553 -3.28 32.53 4.92
CA VAL A 553 -3.34 31.14 5.41
C VAL A 553 -3.38 31.09 6.95
N ASP A 554 -2.61 31.93 7.62
CA ASP A 554 -2.57 32.02 9.09
C ASP A 554 -3.91 32.49 9.66
N GLU A 555 -4.51 33.52 9.06
CA GLU A 555 -5.86 33.96 9.44
C GLU A 555 -6.90 32.86 9.17
N ALA A 556 -6.71 32.06 8.11
CA ALA A 556 -7.62 30.95 7.80
C ALA A 556 -7.53 29.84 8.85
N TYR A 557 -6.32 29.53 9.31
CA TYR A 557 -6.08 28.65 10.44
C TYR A 557 -6.72 29.17 11.72
N GLU A 558 -6.49 30.43 12.07
CA GLU A 558 -7.11 31.07 13.23
C GLU A 558 -8.64 31.02 13.14
N ALA A 559 -9.22 31.31 11.97
CA ALA A 559 -10.67 31.26 11.75
C ALA A 559 -11.26 29.84 11.83
N ILE A 560 -10.49 28.81 11.50
CA ILE A 560 -10.92 27.40 11.68
C ILE A 560 -10.91 27.04 13.16
N LEU A 561 -9.83 27.37 13.88
CA LEU A 561 -9.65 26.98 15.28
C LEU A 561 -10.45 27.84 16.26
N THR A 562 -10.77 29.09 15.92
CA THR A 562 -11.63 29.96 16.74
C THR A 562 -13.08 29.47 16.80
N LYS A 563 -13.51 28.67 15.81
CA LYS A 563 -14.85 28.06 15.78
C LYS A 563 -15.02 26.90 16.75
N ILE A 564 -13.95 26.43 17.38
CA ILE A 564 -14.00 25.40 18.41
C ILE A 564 -14.73 25.99 19.63
N GLU A 565 -15.75 25.27 20.11
CA GLU A 565 -16.54 25.67 21.27
C GLU A 565 -15.65 25.83 22.51
N GLU A 566 -15.96 26.78 23.40
CA GLU A 566 -15.06 27.10 24.52
C GLU A 566 -14.78 25.89 25.42
N ASP A 567 -15.78 25.03 25.60
CA ASP A 567 -15.71 23.79 26.39
C ASP A 567 -14.79 22.74 25.74
N ASP A 568 -14.70 22.73 24.40
CA ASP A 568 -13.88 21.78 23.63
C ASP A 568 -12.43 22.25 23.46
N ARG A 569 -12.15 23.54 23.66
CA ARG A 569 -10.80 24.12 23.43
C ARG A 569 -9.69 23.38 24.20
N PRO A 570 -9.83 23.01 25.49
CA PRO A 570 -8.78 22.29 26.20
C PRO A 570 -8.46 20.93 25.55
N GLN A 571 -9.51 20.20 25.13
CA GLN A 571 -9.36 18.89 24.51
C GLN A 571 -8.78 19.00 23.10
N ALA A 572 -9.22 20.00 22.31
CA ALA A 572 -8.62 20.31 21.01
C ALA A 572 -7.15 20.74 21.12
N ARG A 573 -6.78 21.56 22.11
CA ARG A 573 -5.38 21.91 22.39
C ARG A 573 -4.56 20.66 22.71
N LYS A 574 -5.06 19.78 23.58
CA LYS A 574 -4.39 18.53 23.92
C LYS A 574 -4.18 17.65 22.68
N LEU A 575 -5.21 17.49 21.85
CA LEU A 575 -5.14 16.74 20.59
C LEU A 575 -4.07 17.33 19.67
N LEU A 576 -4.09 18.63 19.42
CA LEU A 576 -3.12 19.29 18.55
C LEU A 576 -1.69 19.20 19.10
N SER A 577 -1.48 19.34 20.42
CA SER A 577 -0.18 19.13 21.05
C SER A 577 0.34 17.71 20.84
N ILE A 578 -0.52 16.69 20.99
CA ILE A 578 -0.15 15.30 20.74
C ILE A 578 0.23 15.12 19.27
N VAL A 579 -0.58 15.60 18.33
CA VAL A 579 -0.29 15.49 16.89
C VAL A 579 1.03 16.17 16.52
N VAL A 580 1.27 17.37 17.05
CA VAL A 580 2.45 18.18 16.74
C VAL A 580 3.72 17.60 17.38
N GLY A 581 3.61 17.05 18.59
CA GLY A 581 4.70 16.44 19.36
C GLY A 581 4.99 14.98 19.02
N ALA A 582 4.06 14.27 18.39
CA ALA A 582 4.26 12.88 18.03
C ALA A 582 5.34 12.74 16.94
N THR A 583 6.19 11.72 17.09
CA THR A 583 7.29 11.42 16.14
C THR A 583 6.79 10.86 14.81
N ARG A 584 5.56 10.34 14.81
CA ARG A 584 4.81 9.81 13.67
C ARG A 584 3.31 10.06 13.91
N PRO A 585 2.46 10.03 12.88
CA PRO A 585 1.01 10.05 13.06
C PRO A 585 0.56 8.89 13.93
N LEU A 586 -0.35 9.20 14.84
CA LEU A 586 -0.97 8.21 15.70
C LEU A 586 -2.19 7.62 14.99
N THR A 587 -2.43 6.33 15.21
CA THR A 587 -3.69 5.70 14.82
C THR A 587 -4.85 6.28 15.63
N LEU A 588 -6.09 6.08 15.17
CA LEU A 588 -7.29 6.48 15.91
C LEU A 588 -7.30 5.87 17.31
N THR A 589 -6.93 4.60 17.45
CA THR A 589 -6.81 3.93 18.75
C THR A 589 -5.74 4.56 19.64
N GLU A 590 -4.55 4.82 19.11
CA GLU A 590 -3.45 5.45 19.86
C GLU A 590 -3.82 6.87 20.30
N MET A 591 -4.48 7.63 19.42
CA MET A 591 -4.93 8.98 19.70
C MET A 591 -6.06 9.00 20.74
N ASN A 592 -7.01 8.05 20.66
CA ASN A 592 -8.10 7.92 21.63
C ASN A 592 -7.55 7.69 23.05
N ILE A 593 -6.60 6.76 23.18
CA ILE A 593 -5.89 6.50 24.43
C ILE A 593 -5.12 7.76 24.90
N ALA A 594 -4.32 8.37 24.02
CA ALA A 594 -3.51 9.53 24.37
C ALA A 594 -4.35 10.74 24.81
N LEU A 595 -5.54 10.92 24.20
CA LEU A 595 -6.45 12.00 24.53
C LEU A 595 -7.21 11.74 25.85
N ALA A 596 -7.57 10.49 26.14
CA ALA A 596 -8.30 10.09 27.34
C ALA A 596 -7.45 10.00 28.62
N ILE A 597 -6.12 9.83 28.51
CA ILE A 597 -5.24 9.74 29.70
C ILE A 597 -5.30 11.02 30.54
N GLU A 598 -5.55 10.86 31.84
CA GLU A 598 -5.62 11.93 32.85
C GLU A 598 -4.95 11.43 34.14
N ASP A 599 -4.59 12.35 35.05
CA ASP A 599 -3.87 12.03 36.30
C ASP A 599 -4.61 11.03 37.22
N ARG A 600 -5.93 10.87 37.04
CA ARG A 600 -6.75 9.91 37.79
C ARG A 600 -6.54 8.46 37.37
N HIS A 601 -6.11 8.21 36.13
CA HIS A 601 -6.00 6.86 35.58
C HIS A 601 -4.74 6.15 36.10
N ARG A 602 -4.88 4.95 36.66
CA ARG A 602 -3.74 4.16 37.20
C ARG A 602 -3.55 2.82 36.50
N SER A 603 -4.52 2.39 35.72
CA SER A 603 -4.51 1.16 34.92
C SER A 603 -5.32 1.33 33.63
N PHE A 604 -5.24 0.34 32.73
CA PHE A 604 -6.06 0.34 31.53
C PHE A 604 -7.55 0.18 31.84
N ASP A 605 -7.90 -0.62 32.86
CA ASP A 605 -9.29 -0.83 33.27
C ASP A 605 -9.94 0.47 33.80
N ASP A 606 -9.14 1.40 34.35
CA ASP A 606 -9.63 2.72 34.76
C ASP A 606 -9.88 3.65 33.57
N LEU A 607 -9.19 3.42 32.45
CA LEU A 607 -9.25 4.22 31.22
C LEU A 607 -10.35 3.73 30.27
N GLU A 608 -10.60 2.43 30.23
CA GLU A 608 -11.56 1.78 29.32
C GLU A 608 -12.94 2.47 29.27
N PRO A 609 -13.54 2.93 30.39
CA PRO A 609 -14.82 3.63 30.37
C PRO A 609 -14.79 4.99 29.64
N ASP A 610 -13.62 5.62 29.55
CA ASP A 610 -13.41 6.92 28.91
C ASP A 610 -12.99 6.79 27.43
N LEU A 611 -12.84 5.55 26.92
CA LEU A 611 -12.48 5.30 25.52
C LEU A 611 -13.72 5.21 24.61
N ASP A 612 -13.65 5.93 23.50
CA ASP A 612 -14.65 5.82 22.45
C ASP A 612 -14.47 4.59 21.55
N ASP A 613 -15.55 4.12 20.94
CA ASP A 613 -15.46 3.26 19.76
C ASP A 613 -14.73 4.01 18.63
N GLU A 614 -13.91 3.31 17.84
CA GLU A 614 -13.04 3.93 16.82
C GLU A 614 -13.81 4.81 15.82
N ALA A 615 -15.01 4.40 15.40
CA ALA A 615 -15.84 5.19 14.47
C ALA A 615 -16.42 6.44 15.14
N ARG A 616 -16.78 6.35 16.42
CA ARG A 616 -17.21 7.52 17.21
C ARG A 616 -16.05 8.48 17.42
N PHE A 617 -14.88 7.95 17.78
CA PHE A 617 -13.69 8.76 18.00
C PHE A 617 -13.25 9.49 16.73
N GLU A 618 -13.33 8.84 15.56
CA GLU A 618 -13.06 9.49 14.27
C GLU A 618 -13.98 10.71 14.03
N ALA A 619 -15.26 10.59 14.40
CA ALA A 619 -16.20 11.71 14.35
C ALA A 619 -15.85 12.80 15.38
N SER A 620 -15.45 12.43 16.60
CA SER A 620 -14.99 13.34 17.66
C SER A 620 -13.76 14.14 17.24
N VAL A 621 -12.76 13.51 16.62
CA VAL A 621 -11.56 14.20 16.09
C VAL A 621 -11.95 15.24 15.04
N ARG A 622 -12.87 14.90 14.12
CA ARG A 622 -13.39 15.84 13.12
C ARG A 622 -14.22 16.96 13.73
N HIS A 623 -14.91 16.70 14.84
CA HIS A 623 -15.69 17.69 15.58
C HIS A 623 -14.76 18.69 16.28
N LEU A 624 -13.81 18.19 17.09
CA LEU A 624 -12.90 18.98 17.92
C LEU A 624 -11.98 19.90 17.11
N CYS A 625 -11.40 19.42 16.01
CA CYS A 625 -10.37 20.18 15.27
C CYS A 625 -10.83 20.60 13.87
N GLY A 626 -12.07 20.28 13.49
CA GLY A 626 -12.66 20.70 12.22
C GLY A 626 -11.84 20.26 11.00
N LEU A 627 -11.50 21.23 10.14
CA LEU A 627 -10.68 20.98 8.93
C LEU A 627 -9.18 21.03 9.22
N PHE A 628 -8.78 21.38 10.43
CA PHE A 628 -7.37 21.54 10.76
C PHE A 628 -6.63 20.20 10.80
N VAL A 629 -7.39 19.12 11.03
CA VAL A 629 -6.93 17.74 11.13
C VAL A 629 -7.71 16.90 10.12
N THR A 630 -7.03 15.93 9.50
CA THR A 630 -7.63 14.93 8.62
C THR A 630 -7.31 13.53 9.10
N VAL A 631 -8.21 12.59 8.81
CA VAL A 631 -8.00 11.17 9.11
C VAL A 631 -7.84 10.43 7.80
N VAL A 632 -6.68 9.80 7.61
CA VAL A 632 -6.34 9.00 6.43
C VAL A 632 -5.80 7.66 6.92
N ASP A 633 -6.31 6.55 6.39
CA ASP A 633 -5.91 5.19 6.80
C ASP A 633 -5.91 4.97 8.31
N ARG A 634 -6.96 5.46 8.99
CA ARG A 634 -7.13 5.40 10.46
C ARG A 634 -6.01 6.09 11.25
N LYS A 635 -5.30 7.04 10.65
CA LYS A 635 -4.28 7.87 11.29
C LYS A 635 -4.65 9.34 11.22
N VAL A 636 -4.25 10.08 12.25
CA VAL A 636 -4.59 11.50 12.42
C VAL A 636 -3.44 12.37 11.92
N TYR A 637 -3.73 13.29 10.99
CA TYR A 637 -2.75 14.18 10.35
C TYR A 637 -3.19 15.64 10.44
N LEU A 638 -2.24 16.57 10.41
CA LEU A 638 -2.54 17.97 10.13
C LEU A 638 -2.93 18.16 8.66
N ILE A 639 -3.75 19.18 8.37
CA ILE A 639 -4.15 19.50 7.00
C ILE A 639 -2.97 19.81 6.08
N HIS A 640 -1.91 20.42 6.62
CA HIS A 640 -0.69 20.75 5.90
C HIS A 640 0.44 21.05 6.88
N GLN A 641 1.70 20.92 6.45
CA GLN A 641 2.87 21.21 7.30
C GLN A 641 2.92 22.66 7.81
N THR A 642 2.40 23.62 7.05
CA THR A 642 2.28 25.02 7.50
C THR A 642 1.35 25.18 8.71
N ALA A 643 0.43 24.23 8.96
CA ALA A 643 -0.41 24.20 10.15
C ALA A 643 0.41 23.89 11.41
N LYS A 644 1.44 23.03 11.29
CA LYS A 644 2.39 22.75 12.37
C LYS A 644 3.23 23.98 12.71
N GLU A 645 3.75 24.64 11.67
CA GLU A 645 4.52 25.89 11.80
C GLU A 645 3.70 27.04 12.40
N PHE A 646 2.40 27.11 12.06
CA PHE A 646 1.47 28.07 12.64
C PHE A 646 1.27 27.86 14.15
N LEU A 647 1.19 26.61 14.61
CA LEU A 647 0.97 26.28 16.02
C LEU A 647 2.23 26.43 16.89
N LEU A 648 3.43 26.20 16.33
CA LEU A 648 4.69 26.17 17.07
C LEU A 648 5.35 27.55 17.21
N ALA A 649 5.55 28.01 18.44
CA ALA A 649 6.27 29.24 18.73
C ALA A 649 7.79 29.13 18.43
N LYS A 650 8.38 30.14 17.77
CA LYS A 650 9.86 30.25 17.63
C LYS A 650 10.53 30.98 18.80
N SER A 651 9.76 31.60 19.70
CA SER A 651 10.23 32.33 20.89
C SER A 651 9.05 32.57 21.86
N GLU A 652 9.32 32.79 23.15
CA GLU A 652 8.35 33.09 24.24
C GLU A 652 7.60 34.43 24.04
N ALA A 653 6.89 34.59 22.93
CA ALA A 653 5.93 35.67 22.76
C ALA A 653 4.57 35.20 23.28
N ALA A 654 3.89 36.04 24.07
CA ALA A 654 2.55 35.77 24.54
C ALA A 654 1.58 35.63 23.34
N ALA A 655 1.02 34.43 23.16
CA ALA A 655 0.04 34.17 22.11
C ALA A 655 -1.31 34.82 22.47
N ILE A 656 -1.85 35.62 21.55
CA ILE A 656 -3.19 36.26 21.67
C ILE A 656 -4.28 35.35 21.04
N GLY A 657 -3.89 34.28 20.36
CA GLY A 657 -4.77 33.33 19.67
C GLY A 657 -4.15 31.94 19.56
N TRP A 658 -4.53 31.17 18.54
CA TRP A 658 -3.99 29.83 18.28
C TRP A 658 -2.60 29.84 17.65
N LYS A 659 -2.25 30.90 16.92
CA LYS A 659 -0.89 31.08 16.38
C LYS A 659 0.15 31.08 17.50
N TYR A 660 1.17 30.23 17.37
CA TYR A 660 2.25 30.04 18.34
C TYR A 660 1.75 29.65 19.74
N SER A 661 0.57 29.03 19.81
CA SER A 661 -0.04 28.69 21.09
C SER A 661 0.47 27.38 21.68
N LEU A 662 1.19 26.56 20.92
CA LEU A 662 1.74 25.29 21.40
C LEU A 662 3.24 25.44 21.64
N VAL A 663 3.66 25.03 22.85
CA VAL A 663 5.05 24.89 23.24
C VAL A 663 5.29 23.39 23.42
N LEU A 664 6.21 22.83 22.64
CA LEU A 664 6.65 21.43 22.76
C LEU A 664 7.87 21.32 23.67
#